data_AF-A0A7X7NZI2-F1
#
_entry.id   AF-A0A7X7NZI2-F1
#
_cell.length_a   1.000
_cell.length_b   1.000
_cell.length_c   1.000
_cell.angle_alpha   90.00
_cell.angle_beta   90.00
_cell.angle_gamma   90.00
#
_symmetry.space_group_name_H-M   'P 1'
#
loop_
_entity.id
_entity.type
_entity.pdbx_description
1 polymer ?
#
loop_
_entity_poly.entity_id
_entity_poly.type
_entity_poly.pdbx_seq_one_letter_code
_entity_poly.pdbx_strand_id
1 'polypeptide(L)'
;FTYNPATNTLAVSPGKDAFIEEGEMIITWAGAPLAFTSAPLSRTFKLHWDNLKNGYAIIFETNGGSAVPMIFAPYHTPITPPDPPTKAGYDFAGWYTDNNFATPYVFPATMPNTDTIVYAKWVPRNDTPYTVEHYQQNLANNLYTIVESDTERLSGTTDSVVIPQPKVYEGFDTPAAQSLTILADGNGIVRYYYPRKTYTVTFDPGEAGGQPIVYQYKFGQTITPPHMNNVGFTFVAWDKAVPETMPAQNLTFIAQWSPAEGTPYRVEHYIQNTAATGYTLSQIEPKIGQTNQELKLEDFALTLDGISFEKSTVDGQIVENAKIKGNGTLVVKLYYTRNEYKLTWQINNGETSEETYRFGQDIILPVVPTQAGYTFSGWKSNPELTQAFNLTNMPSRNITAYGEYIANSNTPYRVEHYQQNMSLSGYTLVEADNLTGVTDRPTEAVAKNYTGFTPKAFEQGTIAGDGKTVIRIEYDRNIYDVNLDTAGGTINSGNVTSYIYGIGAQLPTDITRAGYIFNGWFDGAVKVTNISATDTGDKNYTAHWTPSNNTPYTIKHLREDLNGQYTIEEMEIKYGTTDTDTSALKRDYTGFTAQNFKQSKIAGNGSTVVEIRYDRNSYRLFWHLENGSLGGNYTSGNVKFGQTITPPNAEKDGYTFSGWYQDPELQNPFIIPLAMPAEDIDVYGRLTANSGIAYKVQHYLENADDDGYTLYETENYTGYTDEEVTATQKDYDYCYFNGDAPGTLLSGKIKADGSLALKLYYDRETFTVDYLVDGEPYGEQALYKYGATIVYPANPEKEGYNFDAWLLDGESFTGTMPGRNIILTVAWSAGEKSYTIRYFQERLEYTNENNRWELITDDSTV
;
A
#
# COMPACT_ATOMS: atom_id res chain seq x y z
N PHE A 1 54.28 -15.06 -70.50
CA PHE A 1 53.17 -15.39 -69.59
C PHE A 1 52.28 -14.18 -69.48
N THR A 2 50.97 -14.36 -69.60
CA THR A 2 49.95 -13.31 -69.52
C THR A 2 48.74 -13.93 -68.83
N TYR A 3 48.31 -13.39 -67.69
CA TYR A 3 47.17 -13.92 -66.94
C TYR A 3 45.91 -13.14 -67.34
N ASN A 4 44.93 -13.79 -67.97
CA ASN A 4 43.58 -13.25 -68.08
C ASN A 4 42.79 -13.72 -66.85
N PRO A 5 42.43 -12.82 -65.92
CA PRO A 5 41.84 -13.22 -64.66
C PRO A 5 40.31 -13.27 -64.68
N ALA A 6 39.65 -12.63 -65.66
CA ALA A 6 38.20 -12.81 -65.87
C ALA A 6 37.86 -14.24 -66.29
N THR A 7 38.84 -14.98 -66.83
CA THR A 7 38.74 -16.39 -67.20
C THR A 7 39.68 -17.32 -66.42
N ASN A 8 40.45 -16.81 -65.44
CA ASN A 8 41.52 -17.53 -64.72
C ASN A 8 42.56 -18.25 -65.63
N THR A 9 42.75 -17.83 -66.88
CA THR A 9 43.65 -18.50 -67.82
C THR A 9 45.03 -17.84 -67.86
N LEU A 10 46.08 -18.65 -67.67
CA LEU A 10 47.47 -18.24 -67.85
C LEU A 10 47.93 -18.56 -69.28
N ALA A 11 47.88 -17.57 -70.17
CA ALA A 11 48.37 -17.68 -71.54
C ALA A 11 49.90 -17.56 -71.61
N VAL A 12 50.52 -18.21 -72.60
CA VAL A 12 51.96 -18.12 -72.88
C VAL A 12 52.18 -17.96 -74.38
N SER A 13 52.79 -16.84 -74.76
CA SER A 13 53.32 -16.61 -76.10
C SER A 13 54.84 -16.84 -76.08
N PRO A 14 55.33 -18.04 -76.44
CA PRO A 14 56.76 -18.27 -76.58
C PRO A 14 57.35 -17.43 -77.72
N GLY A 15 58.63 -17.08 -77.61
CA GLY A 15 59.38 -16.49 -78.73
C GLY A 15 59.45 -17.44 -79.92
N LYS A 16 59.51 -16.91 -81.16
CA LYS A 16 59.44 -17.71 -82.40
C LYS A 16 60.46 -18.85 -82.53
N ASP A 17 61.56 -18.80 -81.78
CA ASP A 17 62.71 -19.69 -81.92
C ASP A 17 62.98 -20.55 -80.65
N ALA A 18 62.09 -20.50 -79.65
CA ALA A 18 62.18 -21.31 -78.42
C ALA A 18 61.09 -22.40 -78.40
N PHE A 19 61.50 -23.65 -78.23
CA PHE A 19 60.58 -24.81 -78.22
C PHE A 19 60.19 -25.26 -76.81
N ILE A 20 61.01 -25.01 -75.79
CA ILE A 20 60.73 -25.30 -74.38
C ILE A 20 61.17 -24.10 -73.53
N GLU A 21 60.33 -23.67 -72.59
CA GLU A 21 60.61 -22.65 -71.58
C GLU A 21 60.24 -23.17 -70.18
N GLU A 22 61.19 -23.18 -69.24
CA GLU A 22 60.92 -23.39 -67.81
C GLU A 22 60.77 -22.06 -67.09
N GLY A 23 59.91 -22.01 -66.06
CA GLY A 23 59.70 -20.83 -65.22
C GLY A 23 59.17 -21.19 -63.84
N GLU A 24 58.98 -20.18 -62.99
CA GLU A 24 58.36 -20.36 -61.67
C GLU A 24 57.22 -19.35 -61.48
N MET A 25 56.04 -19.85 -61.13
CA MET A 25 54.87 -19.06 -60.78
C MET A 25 54.74 -19.01 -59.25
N ILE A 26 54.81 -17.83 -58.67
CA ILE A 26 54.67 -17.62 -57.23
C ILE A 26 53.26 -17.07 -56.97
N ILE A 27 52.34 -17.91 -56.56
CA ILE A 27 51.02 -17.45 -56.09
C ILE A 27 51.19 -16.97 -54.65
N THR A 28 50.73 -15.75 -54.36
CA THR A 28 50.79 -15.15 -53.03
C THR A 28 49.39 -14.72 -52.60
N TRP A 29 48.89 -15.28 -51.51
CA TRP A 29 47.56 -14.96 -50.99
C TRP A 29 47.64 -13.83 -49.96
N ALA A 30 47.13 -12.65 -50.33
CA ALA A 30 46.80 -11.60 -49.39
C ALA A 30 45.51 -11.97 -48.64
N GLY A 31 45.54 -12.00 -47.30
CA GLY A 31 44.34 -12.20 -46.48
C GLY A 31 43.76 -13.63 -46.46
N ALA A 32 44.60 -14.67 -46.43
CA ALA A 32 44.14 -16.07 -46.38
C ALA A 32 43.26 -16.36 -45.12
N PRO A 33 41.98 -16.80 -45.25
CA PRO A 33 41.00 -16.82 -44.14
C PRO A 33 41.28 -17.71 -42.92
N LEU A 34 42.34 -18.52 -42.93
CA LEU A 34 42.69 -19.46 -41.85
C LEU A 34 44.17 -19.35 -41.41
N ALA A 35 44.85 -18.25 -41.76
CA ALA A 35 46.22 -17.98 -41.32
C ALA A 35 46.24 -17.17 -40.01
N PHE A 36 46.82 -17.72 -38.95
CA PHE A 36 47.01 -17.04 -37.65
C PHE A 36 48.11 -15.95 -37.67
N THR A 37 48.50 -15.44 -38.84
CA THR A 37 49.55 -14.42 -38.99
C THR A 37 49.21 -13.44 -40.11
N SER A 38 49.68 -12.20 -39.99
CA SER A 38 49.54 -11.15 -41.00
C SER A 38 50.59 -11.21 -42.12
N ALA A 39 51.39 -12.28 -42.18
CA ALA A 39 52.38 -12.48 -43.22
C ALA A 39 51.72 -13.13 -44.46
N PRO A 40 51.93 -12.59 -45.68
CA PRO A 40 51.37 -13.19 -46.89
C PRO A 40 51.92 -14.61 -47.08
N LEU A 41 51.02 -15.53 -47.43
CA LEU A 41 51.36 -16.93 -47.64
C LEU A 41 51.64 -17.13 -49.14
N SER A 42 52.80 -17.69 -49.50
CA SER A 42 53.19 -17.90 -50.90
C SER A 42 53.45 -19.36 -51.23
N ARG A 43 53.12 -19.79 -52.45
CA ARG A 43 53.46 -21.09 -53.03
C ARG A 43 54.15 -20.87 -54.38
N THR A 44 55.39 -21.34 -54.49
CA THR A 44 56.10 -21.42 -55.76
C THR A 44 55.76 -22.73 -56.47
N PHE A 45 55.25 -22.63 -57.69
CA PHE A 45 55.01 -23.73 -58.61
C PHE A 45 56.01 -23.64 -59.76
N LYS A 46 56.71 -24.74 -60.06
CA LYS A 46 57.54 -24.82 -61.27
C LYS A 46 56.63 -25.05 -62.47
N LEU A 47 56.79 -24.22 -63.50
CA LEU A 47 56.11 -24.34 -64.79
C LEU A 47 57.11 -24.84 -65.83
N HIS A 48 56.64 -25.73 -66.70
CA HIS A 48 57.36 -26.19 -67.88
C HIS A 48 56.43 -26.06 -69.07
N TRP A 49 56.77 -25.20 -70.03
CA TRP A 49 56.00 -24.95 -71.25
C TRP A 49 56.76 -25.47 -72.46
N ASP A 50 56.03 -26.08 -73.39
CA ASP A 50 56.55 -26.70 -74.61
C ASP A 50 55.65 -26.26 -75.77
N ASN A 51 56.26 -25.78 -76.86
CA ASN A 51 55.57 -25.28 -78.06
C ASN A 51 55.34 -26.39 -79.10
N LEU A 52 55.56 -27.67 -78.75
CA LEU A 52 55.14 -28.82 -79.54
C LEU A 52 53.60 -28.88 -79.63
N LYS A 53 53.08 -28.33 -80.72
CA LYS A 53 51.67 -28.39 -81.15
C LYS A 53 51.24 -29.81 -81.61
N ASN A 54 51.56 -30.81 -80.79
CA ASN A 54 51.56 -32.24 -81.09
C ASN A 54 50.74 -33.04 -80.05
N GLY A 55 50.05 -32.34 -79.14
CA GLY A 55 49.24 -32.89 -78.05
C GLY A 55 48.08 -31.99 -77.67
N TYR A 56 47.27 -32.48 -76.73
CA TYR A 56 46.01 -31.89 -76.30
C TYR A 56 45.92 -31.86 -74.77
N ALA A 57 45.01 -31.06 -74.23
CA ALA A 57 44.82 -30.81 -72.80
C ALA A 57 43.46 -31.29 -72.26
N ILE A 58 43.46 -31.82 -71.03
CA ILE A 58 42.26 -31.97 -70.20
C ILE A 58 42.37 -31.01 -69.01
N ILE A 59 41.47 -30.03 -68.96
CA ILE A 59 41.45 -28.90 -68.00
C ILE A 59 40.34 -29.14 -66.97
N PHE A 60 40.61 -28.85 -65.70
CA PHE A 60 39.75 -29.24 -64.57
C PHE A 60 39.13 -28.04 -63.86
N GLU A 61 37.85 -27.80 -64.10
CA GLU A 61 37.06 -26.80 -63.38
C GLU A 61 36.53 -27.39 -62.07
N THR A 62 37.19 -27.08 -60.96
CA THR A 62 36.98 -27.77 -59.68
C THR A 62 35.72 -27.31 -58.94
N ASN A 63 34.99 -26.30 -59.43
CA ASN A 63 33.76 -25.77 -58.83
C ASN A 63 33.86 -25.53 -57.30
N GLY A 64 34.95 -24.90 -56.89
CA GLY A 64 35.26 -24.57 -55.50
C GLY A 64 35.87 -25.71 -54.68
N GLY A 65 36.34 -26.79 -55.32
CA GLY A 65 37.21 -27.80 -54.70
C GLY A 65 38.70 -27.53 -54.89
N SER A 66 39.55 -28.32 -54.25
CA SER A 66 41.01 -28.24 -54.33
C SER A 66 41.52 -28.33 -55.78
N ALA A 67 42.48 -27.48 -56.13
CA ALA A 67 43.07 -27.42 -57.47
C ALA A 67 43.59 -28.79 -57.97
N VAL A 68 43.36 -29.08 -59.26
CA VAL A 68 43.81 -30.30 -59.95
C VAL A 68 44.65 -29.89 -61.16
N PRO A 69 45.90 -30.40 -61.31
CA PRO A 69 46.72 -30.09 -62.48
C PRO A 69 46.08 -30.61 -63.78
N MET A 70 46.13 -29.81 -64.85
CA MET A 70 45.70 -30.26 -66.19
C MET A 70 46.55 -31.45 -66.67
N ILE A 71 45.94 -32.39 -67.39
CA ILE A 71 46.69 -33.43 -68.11
C ILE A 71 46.99 -32.89 -69.50
N PHE A 72 48.25 -32.84 -69.90
CA PHE A 72 48.69 -32.50 -71.26
C PHE A 72 49.55 -33.62 -71.83
N ALA A 73 49.21 -34.13 -73.01
CA ALA A 73 49.93 -35.25 -73.63
C ALA A 73 49.72 -35.33 -75.16
N PRO A 74 50.66 -35.94 -75.93
CA PRO A 74 50.48 -36.16 -77.36
C PRO A 74 49.28 -37.05 -77.70
N TYR A 75 48.68 -36.85 -78.86
CA TYR A 75 47.54 -37.67 -79.32
C TYR A 75 47.87 -39.17 -79.31
N HIS A 76 46.90 -40.02 -78.93
CA HIS A 76 47.04 -41.46 -78.73
C HIS A 76 48.05 -41.91 -77.65
N THR A 77 48.73 -41.01 -76.91
CA THR A 77 49.56 -41.45 -75.77
C THR A 77 48.70 -41.89 -74.58
N PRO A 78 49.10 -42.92 -73.80
CA PRO A 78 48.36 -43.37 -72.63
C PRO A 78 48.25 -42.27 -71.57
N ILE A 79 47.07 -42.12 -70.98
CA ILE A 79 46.82 -41.20 -69.87
C ILE A 79 46.18 -41.92 -68.68
N THR A 80 46.32 -41.34 -67.50
CA THR A 80 45.65 -41.77 -66.26
C THR A 80 44.79 -40.62 -65.73
N PRO A 81 43.58 -40.88 -65.20
CA PRO A 81 42.80 -39.85 -64.51
C PRO A 81 43.57 -39.31 -63.29
N PRO A 82 43.31 -38.06 -62.87
CA PRO A 82 43.91 -37.52 -61.65
C PRO A 82 43.25 -38.14 -60.40
N ASP A 83 43.89 -37.98 -59.24
CA ASP A 83 43.23 -38.21 -57.96
C ASP A 83 42.01 -37.27 -57.82
N PRO A 84 40.91 -37.70 -57.17
CA PRO A 84 39.73 -36.86 -56.94
C PRO A 84 40.08 -35.57 -56.18
N PRO A 85 39.53 -34.40 -56.59
CA PRO A 85 39.62 -33.20 -55.77
C PRO A 85 38.84 -33.36 -54.46
N THR A 86 39.11 -32.47 -53.52
CA THR A 86 38.43 -32.40 -52.22
C THR A 86 37.75 -31.06 -52.01
N LYS A 87 36.61 -31.05 -51.32
CA LYS A 87 35.90 -29.83 -50.92
C LYS A 87 35.33 -30.03 -49.51
N ALA A 88 35.56 -29.09 -48.61
CA ALA A 88 35.04 -29.18 -47.24
C ALA A 88 33.50 -29.26 -47.29
N GLY A 89 32.90 -30.23 -46.59
CA GLY A 89 31.44 -30.42 -46.58
C GLY A 89 30.82 -31.08 -47.83
N TYR A 90 31.58 -31.54 -48.82
CA TYR A 90 31.01 -32.22 -50.00
C TYR A 90 31.83 -33.44 -50.44
N ASP A 91 31.15 -34.41 -51.05
CA ASP A 91 31.77 -35.53 -51.74
C ASP A 91 31.82 -35.30 -53.25
N PHE A 92 32.91 -35.81 -53.85
CA PHE A 92 33.16 -35.69 -55.29
C PHE A 92 32.34 -36.72 -56.07
N ALA A 93 31.37 -36.24 -56.84
CA ALA A 93 30.41 -37.04 -57.62
C ALA A 93 30.84 -37.25 -59.09
N GLY A 94 32.11 -37.02 -59.41
CA GLY A 94 32.70 -37.23 -60.73
C GLY A 94 32.90 -35.94 -61.54
N TRP A 95 33.62 -36.11 -62.66
CA TRP A 95 33.83 -35.10 -63.68
C TRP A 95 32.71 -35.15 -64.74
N TYR A 96 32.31 -34.01 -65.28
CA TYR A 96 31.23 -33.85 -66.27
C TYR A 96 31.70 -32.97 -67.43
N THR A 97 31.11 -33.13 -68.62
CA THR A 97 31.45 -32.33 -69.82
C THR A 97 30.93 -30.89 -69.78
N ASP A 98 30.07 -30.58 -68.82
CA ASP A 98 29.31 -29.35 -68.76
C ASP A 98 28.98 -28.97 -67.31
N ASN A 99 28.85 -27.67 -67.03
CA ASN A 99 28.57 -27.16 -65.69
C ASN A 99 27.10 -27.29 -65.25
N ASN A 100 26.23 -27.85 -66.11
CA ASN A 100 24.88 -28.29 -65.72
C ASN A 100 24.91 -29.74 -65.19
N PHE A 101 26.08 -30.39 -65.24
CA PHE A 101 26.33 -31.77 -64.81
C PHE A 101 25.41 -32.80 -65.48
N ALA A 102 25.09 -32.59 -66.75
CA ALA A 102 24.19 -33.42 -67.54
C ALA A 102 24.87 -34.73 -68.01
N THR A 103 26.10 -34.65 -68.52
CA THR A 103 26.82 -35.83 -69.04
C THR A 103 28.12 -36.10 -68.26
N PRO A 104 28.26 -37.26 -67.59
CA PRO A 104 29.51 -37.65 -66.93
C PRO A 104 30.65 -37.83 -67.94
N TYR A 105 31.83 -37.32 -67.61
CA TYR A 105 33.04 -37.52 -68.39
C TYR A 105 33.77 -38.79 -67.94
N VAL A 106 34.00 -39.70 -68.88
CA VAL A 106 34.78 -40.93 -68.68
C VAL A 106 36.14 -40.76 -69.35
N PHE A 107 37.21 -40.88 -68.56
CA PHE A 107 38.58 -40.69 -69.06
C PHE A 107 38.93 -41.77 -70.09
N PRO A 108 39.33 -41.39 -71.31
CA PRO A 108 39.82 -42.35 -72.29
C PRO A 108 41.18 -42.90 -71.85
N ALA A 109 41.51 -44.12 -72.25
CA ALA A 109 42.82 -44.73 -71.94
C ALA A 109 44.00 -44.03 -72.64
N THR A 110 43.74 -43.19 -73.64
CA THR A 110 44.73 -42.39 -74.36
C THR A 110 44.20 -40.99 -74.65
N MET A 111 45.06 -39.98 -74.71
CA MET A 111 44.67 -38.58 -74.95
C MET A 111 43.88 -38.43 -76.28
N PRO A 112 42.68 -37.79 -76.27
CA PRO A 112 41.86 -37.56 -77.48
C PRO A 112 42.47 -36.49 -78.39
N ASN A 113 41.86 -36.27 -79.56
CA ASN A 113 42.30 -35.29 -80.57
C ASN A 113 41.64 -33.90 -80.42
N THR A 114 41.26 -33.52 -79.19
CA THR A 114 40.68 -32.21 -78.87
C THR A 114 40.98 -31.86 -77.42
N ASP A 115 41.16 -30.58 -77.15
CA ASP A 115 41.19 -30.08 -75.78
C ASP A 115 39.80 -30.24 -75.15
N THR A 116 39.75 -30.53 -73.85
CA THR A 116 38.51 -30.79 -73.11
C THR A 116 38.53 -30.11 -71.76
N ILE A 117 37.51 -29.30 -71.45
CA ILE A 117 37.26 -28.79 -70.10
C ILE A 117 36.28 -29.74 -69.40
N VAL A 118 36.55 -30.12 -68.15
CA VAL A 118 35.68 -30.97 -67.34
C VAL A 118 35.37 -30.34 -65.99
N TYR A 119 34.09 -30.43 -65.58
CA TYR A 119 33.54 -29.76 -64.40
C TYR A 119 33.34 -30.75 -63.25
N ALA A 120 33.79 -30.39 -62.06
CA ALA A 120 33.61 -31.19 -60.85
C ALA A 120 32.18 -31.07 -60.33
N LYS A 121 31.51 -32.19 -60.12
CA LYS A 121 30.21 -32.24 -59.42
C LYS A 121 30.42 -32.53 -57.94
N TRP A 122 29.75 -31.75 -57.09
CA TRP A 122 29.78 -31.89 -55.64
C TRP A 122 28.41 -32.31 -55.14
N VAL A 123 28.37 -33.27 -54.22
CA VAL A 123 27.17 -33.64 -53.45
C VAL A 123 27.38 -33.23 -52.00
N PRO A 124 26.48 -32.44 -51.39
CA PRO A 124 26.54 -32.11 -49.97
C PRO A 124 26.67 -33.36 -49.12
N ARG A 125 27.70 -33.41 -48.27
CA ARG A 125 27.86 -34.48 -47.28
C ARG A 125 26.67 -34.47 -46.32
N ASN A 126 26.24 -35.67 -45.91
CA ASN A 126 25.18 -35.87 -44.92
C ASN A 126 25.71 -36.13 -43.50
N ASP A 127 27.04 -36.13 -43.33
CA ASP A 127 27.76 -36.34 -42.07
C ASP A 127 28.53 -35.09 -41.59
N THR A 128 28.33 -33.93 -42.22
CA THR A 128 28.95 -32.65 -41.81
C THR A 128 28.50 -32.28 -40.40
N PRO A 129 29.44 -32.04 -39.45
CA PRO A 129 29.11 -31.91 -38.03
C PRO A 129 28.59 -30.52 -37.67
N TYR A 130 27.90 -30.44 -36.53
CA TYR A 130 27.59 -29.21 -35.81
C TYR A 130 27.45 -29.50 -34.30
N THR A 131 27.48 -28.47 -33.46
CA THR A 131 27.41 -28.60 -32.00
C THR A 131 26.16 -27.92 -31.42
N VAL A 132 25.58 -28.51 -30.37
CA VAL A 132 24.50 -27.92 -29.58
C VAL A 132 24.96 -27.80 -28.13
N GLU A 133 25.04 -26.57 -27.61
CA GLU A 133 25.52 -26.26 -26.27
C GLU A 133 24.36 -25.86 -25.36
N HIS A 134 24.31 -26.41 -24.15
CA HIS A 134 23.26 -26.14 -23.17
C HIS A 134 23.86 -25.38 -21.97
N TYR A 135 23.25 -24.27 -21.57
CA TYR A 135 23.77 -23.34 -20.55
C TYR A 135 22.75 -23.11 -19.43
N GLN A 136 23.01 -23.61 -18.22
CA GLN A 136 22.14 -23.39 -17.07
C GLN A 136 22.50 -22.11 -16.31
N GLN A 137 21.51 -21.37 -15.83
CA GLN A 137 21.76 -20.17 -15.02
C GLN A 137 22.43 -20.52 -13.69
N ASN A 138 23.43 -19.73 -13.30
CA ASN A 138 24.07 -19.83 -12.00
C ASN A 138 23.16 -19.30 -10.88
N LEU A 139 23.42 -19.74 -9.64
CA LEU A 139 22.67 -19.28 -8.47
C LEU A 139 23.22 -17.96 -7.90
N ALA A 140 24.54 -17.83 -7.81
CA ALA A 140 25.22 -16.72 -7.14
C ALA A 140 25.40 -15.46 -8.01
N ASN A 141 25.27 -15.59 -9.33
CA ASN A 141 25.28 -14.50 -10.30
C ASN A 141 24.32 -14.85 -11.44
N ASN A 142 23.75 -13.87 -12.13
CA ASN A 142 22.79 -14.11 -13.22
C ASN A 142 23.46 -14.57 -14.54
N LEU A 143 24.72 -15.02 -14.47
CA LEU A 143 25.46 -15.62 -15.58
C LEU A 143 24.99 -17.07 -15.80
N TYR A 144 25.50 -17.71 -16.85
CA TYR A 144 25.19 -19.09 -17.21
C TYR A 144 26.46 -19.90 -17.38
N THR A 145 26.39 -21.20 -17.06
CA THR A 145 27.50 -22.16 -17.20
C THR A 145 27.09 -23.29 -18.12
N ILE A 146 27.99 -23.74 -19.00
CA ILE A 146 27.76 -24.85 -19.93
C ILE A 146 27.60 -26.18 -19.18
N VAL A 147 26.65 -26.99 -19.62
CA VAL A 147 26.40 -28.36 -19.15
C VAL A 147 27.17 -29.30 -20.07
N GLU A 148 28.47 -29.45 -19.85
CA GLU A 148 29.40 -30.19 -20.72
C GLU A 148 28.96 -31.63 -21.03
N SER A 149 28.28 -32.29 -20.10
CA SER A 149 27.72 -33.64 -20.27
C SER A 149 26.56 -33.71 -21.27
N ASP A 150 25.93 -32.57 -21.56
CA ASP A 150 24.78 -32.43 -22.44
C ASP A 150 25.12 -31.76 -23.78
N THR A 151 26.38 -31.35 -24.01
CA THR A 151 26.84 -30.78 -25.28
C THR A 151 26.78 -31.84 -26.39
N GLU A 152 25.86 -31.68 -27.34
CA GLU A 152 25.63 -32.66 -28.41
C GLU A 152 26.49 -32.32 -29.63
N ARG A 153 27.25 -33.29 -30.13
CA ARG A 153 27.86 -33.22 -31.48
C ARG A 153 27.03 -34.06 -32.42
N LEU A 154 26.31 -33.37 -33.30
CA LEU A 154 25.39 -33.94 -34.26
C LEU A 154 25.96 -33.75 -35.67
N SER A 155 25.33 -34.35 -36.67
CA SER A 155 25.67 -34.14 -38.07
C SER A 155 24.43 -34.07 -38.95
N GLY A 156 24.59 -33.57 -40.17
CA GLY A 156 23.52 -33.49 -41.16
C GLY A 156 24.04 -33.01 -42.50
N THR A 157 23.12 -32.63 -43.38
CA THR A 157 23.47 -32.23 -44.74
C THR A 157 24.06 -30.82 -44.79
N THR A 158 25.24 -30.64 -45.40
CA THR A 158 25.83 -29.31 -45.67
C THR A 158 24.83 -28.40 -46.38
N ASP A 159 24.85 -27.12 -46.05
CA ASP A 159 23.94 -26.07 -46.54
C ASP A 159 22.46 -26.24 -46.14
N SER A 160 22.09 -27.33 -45.44
CA SER A 160 20.72 -27.54 -44.95
C SER A 160 20.47 -26.85 -43.60
N VAL A 161 19.20 -26.50 -43.36
CA VAL A 161 18.75 -25.91 -42.08
C VAL A 161 18.23 -27.00 -41.15
N VAL A 162 18.80 -27.06 -39.94
CA VAL A 162 18.37 -27.93 -38.83
C VAL A 162 17.76 -27.11 -37.70
N ILE A 163 16.86 -27.74 -36.93
CA ILE A 163 16.22 -27.15 -35.74
C ILE A 163 16.38 -28.13 -34.56
N PRO A 164 17.60 -28.27 -34.00
CA PRO A 164 17.85 -29.17 -32.86
C PRO A 164 16.99 -28.76 -31.66
N GLN A 165 16.37 -29.71 -30.97
CA GLN A 165 15.42 -29.39 -29.90
C GLN A 165 16.12 -29.10 -28.57
N PRO A 166 15.67 -28.09 -27.80
CA PRO A 166 16.19 -27.83 -26.45
C PRO A 166 15.79 -28.96 -25.49
N LYS A 167 16.69 -29.30 -24.57
CA LYS A 167 16.47 -30.29 -23.50
C LYS A 167 15.58 -29.69 -22.40
N VAL A 168 14.98 -30.53 -21.57
CA VAL A 168 14.19 -30.09 -20.41
C VAL A 168 14.97 -30.40 -19.13
N TYR A 169 15.26 -29.37 -18.33
CA TYR A 169 15.89 -29.51 -17.01
C TYR A 169 14.88 -29.19 -15.90
N GLU A 170 14.82 -30.04 -14.88
CA GLU A 170 13.98 -29.80 -13.70
C GLU A 170 14.40 -28.52 -12.97
N GLY A 171 13.42 -27.67 -12.59
CA GLY A 171 13.68 -26.39 -11.93
C GLY A 171 14.18 -25.26 -12.83
N PHE A 172 14.26 -25.47 -14.15
CA PHE A 172 14.60 -24.44 -15.14
C PHE A 172 13.48 -24.22 -16.17
N ASP A 173 13.49 -23.06 -16.81
CA ASP A 173 12.67 -22.75 -17.98
C ASP A 173 13.35 -23.23 -19.28
N THR A 174 12.56 -23.80 -20.19
CA THR A 174 13.04 -24.31 -21.48
C THR A 174 12.91 -23.21 -22.54
N PRO A 175 14.00 -22.80 -23.22
CA PRO A 175 13.95 -21.79 -24.26
C PRO A 175 13.25 -22.33 -25.52
N ALA A 176 12.89 -21.43 -26.44
CA ALA A 176 12.40 -21.82 -27.76
C ALA A 176 13.53 -22.45 -28.60
N ALA A 177 13.17 -23.38 -29.48
CA ALA A 177 14.11 -23.99 -30.43
C ALA A 177 14.62 -22.98 -31.46
N GLN A 178 15.87 -23.11 -31.87
CA GLN A 178 16.59 -22.23 -32.80
C GLN A 178 16.97 -23.00 -34.07
N SER A 179 17.04 -22.30 -35.20
CA SER A 179 17.47 -22.83 -36.49
C SER A 179 18.97 -22.55 -36.74
N LEU A 180 19.68 -23.52 -37.31
CA LEU A 180 21.07 -23.39 -37.77
C LEU A 180 21.20 -23.92 -39.20
N THR A 181 21.90 -23.19 -40.07
CA THR A 181 22.39 -23.72 -41.36
C THR A 181 23.71 -24.45 -41.13
N ILE A 182 23.84 -25.69 -41.60
CA ILE A 182 25.07 -26.49 -41.44
C ILE A 182 26.14 -25.95 -42.38
N LEU A 183 27.14 -25.27 -41.81
CA LEU A 183 28.29 -24.73 -42.53
C LEU A 183 29.23 -25.85 -43.00
N ALA A 184 29.80 -25.68 -44.20
CA ALA A 184 30.67 -26.66 -44.85
C ALA A 184 32.01 -26.94 -44.12
N ASP A 185 32.38 -26.12 -43.13
CA ASP A 185 33.55 -26.30 -42.28
C ASP A 185 33.28 -27.16 -41.02
N GLY A 186 32.01 -27.42 -40.70
CA GLY A 186 31.59 -28.19 -39.53
C GLY A 186 31.56 -27.43 -38.20
N ASN A 187 31.75 -26.10 -38.20
CA ASN A 187 31.89 -25.29 -36.98
C ASN A 187 30.58 -24.61 -36.52
N GLY A 188 29.42 -25.00 -37.06
CA GLY A 188 28.12 -24.45 -36.64
C GLY A 188 27.77 -24.79 -35.19
N ILE A 189 27.29 -23.81 -34.42
CA ILE A 189 26.92 -23.97 -33.00
C ILE A 189 25.54 -23.36 -32.69
N VAL A 190 24.66 -24.12 -32.02
CA VAL A 190 23.43 -23.62 -31.39
C VAL A 190 23.63 -23.51 -29.88
N ARG A 191 23.15 -22.43 -29.25
CA ARG A 191 23.27 -22.20 -27.80
C ARG A 191 21.91 -22.04 -27.14
N TYR A 192 21.61 -22.88 -26.16
CA TYR A 192 20.38 -22.82 -25.37
C TYR A 192 20.64 -22.38 -23.94
N TYR A 193 20.04 -21.28 -23.52
CA TYR A 193 20.14 -20.72 -22.17
C TYR A 193 18.89 -21.05 -21.35
N TYR A 194 19.09 -21.55 -20.13
CA TYR A 194 18.05 -22.08 -19.25
C TYR A 194 17.97 -21.26 -17.95
N PRO A 195 17.03 -20.32 -17.82
CA PRO A 195 16.79 -19.56 -16.59
C PRO A 195 16.33 -20.47 -15.44
N ARG A 196 16.69 -20.16 -14.19
CA ARG A 196 16.14 -20.86 -13.01
C ARG A 196 14.73 -20.38 -12.73
N LYS A 197 13.81 -21.32 -12.54
CA LYS A 197 12.46 -21.03 -12.05
C LYS A 197 12.51 -20.51 -10.61
N THR A 198 11.61 -19.58 -10.30
CA THR A 198 11.32 -19.17 -8.93
C THR A 198 10.13 -19.92 -8.39
N TYR A 199 10.21 -20.32 -7.13
CA TYR A 199 9.17 -21.04 -6.41
C TYR A 199 8.89 -20.37 -5.07
N THR A 200 7.63 -20.44 -4.64
CA THR A 200 7.13 -19.78 -3.45
C THR A 200 7.28 -20.66 -2.21
N VAL A 201 7.75 -20.10 -1.11
CA VAL A 201 7.73 -20.71 0.21
C VAL A 201 6.85 -19.87 1.14
N THR A 202 5.84 -20.50 1.72
CA THR A 202 4.92 -19.91 2.69
C THR A 202 5.16 -20.48 4.08
N PHE A 203 5.37 -19.62 5.06
CA PHE A 203 5.51 -19.95 6.48
C PHE A 203 4.28 -19.41 7.23
N ASP A 204 3.34 -20.31 7.50
CA ASP A 204 2.04 -20.02 8.14
C ASP A 204 2.18 -20.07 9.68
N PRO A 205 1.75 -19.03 10.42
CA PRO A 205 1.80 -19.01 11.89
C PRO A 205 0.83 -19.99 12.58
N GLY A 206 -0.09 -20.64 11.87
CA GLY A 206 -0.96 -21.69 12.42
C GLY A 206 -1.85 -21.21 13.58
N GLU A 207 -2.07 -22.07 14.57
CA GLU A 207 -3.02 -21.83 15.68
C GLU A 207 -2.73 -20.58 16.53
N ALA A 208 -1.47 -20.12 16.58
CA ALA A 208 -1.11 -18.91 17.30
C ALA A 208 -1.53 -17.61 16.58
N GLY A 209 -1.92 -17.71 15.30
CA GLY A 209 -2.44 -16.62 14.50
C GLY A 209 -1.39 -15.62 13.98
N GLY A 210 -1.75 -14.91 12.91
CA GLY A 210 -0.91 -13.92 12.24
C GLY A 210 -1.17 -13.90 10.73
N GLN A 211 -0.33 -13.18 9.98
CA GLN A 211 -0.27 -13.29 8.52
C GLN A 211 0.85 -14.26 8.12
N PRO A 212 0.65 -15.16 7.14
CA PRO A 212 1.72 -16.01 6.61
C PRO A 212 2.87 -15.19 6.02
N ILE A 213 4.10 -15.60 6.31
CA ILE A 213 5.31 -15.00 5.73
C ILE A 213 5.59 -15.71 4.40
N VAL A 214 5.65 -14.96 3.30
CA VAL A 214 5.82 -15.51 1.94
C VAL A 214 7.14 -15.02 1.35
N TYR A 215 7.95 -15.97 0.87
CA TYR A 215 9.22 -15.73 0.19
C TYR A 215 9.23 -16.35 -1.22
N GLN A 216 10.03 -15.80 -2.12
CA GLN A 216 10.34 -16.39 -3.42
C GLN A 216 11.81 -16.81 -3.43
N TYR A 217 12.08 -18.05 -3.83
CA TYR A 217 13.43 -18.61 -3.94
C TYR A 217 13.65 -19.15 -5.35
N LYS A 218 14.84 -18.94 -5.93
CA LYS A 218 15.26 -19.65 -7.15
C LYS A 218 15.45 -21.14 -6.85
N PHE A 219 15.21 -22.01 -7.84
CA PHE A 219 15.53 -23.44 -7.73
C PHE A 219 16.98 -23.68 -7.27
N GLY A 220 17.14 -24.51 -6.23
CA GLY A 220 18.44 -24.80 -5.59
C GLY A 220 18.96 -23.73 -4.62
N GLN A 221 18.25 -22.62 -4.40
CA GLN A 221 18.63 -21.60 -3.42
C GLN A 221 18.40 -22.11 -1.98
N THR A 222 19.33 -21.81 -1.07
CA THR A 222 19.19 -22.17 0.36
C THR A 222 17.94 -21.52 0.98
N ILE A 223 17.14 -22.31 1.69
CA ILE A 223 15.98 -21.80 2.46
C ILE A 223 16.43 -21.56 3.90
N THR A 224 16.27 -20.32 4.38
CA THR A 224 16.44 -19.97 5.80
C THR A 224 15.05 -19.81 6.43
N PRO A 225 14.61 -20.70 7.34
CA PRO A 225 13.32 -20.55 8.01
C PRO A 225 13.27 -19.27 8.86
N PRO A 226 12.15 -18.53 8.89
CA PRO A 226 12.01 -17.36 9.74
C PRO A 226 11.94 -17.77 11.22
N HIS A 227 12.49 -16.94 12.10
CA HIS A 227 12.33 -17.10 13.55
C HIS A 227 10.92 -16.64 13.97
N MET A 228 10.11 -17.56 14.47
CA MET A 228 8.72 -17.30 14.85
C MET A 228 8.60 -16.96 16.34
N ASN A 229 8.16 -15.74 16.64
CA ASN A 229 7.86 -15.27 18.00
C ASN A 229 6.38 -14.90 18.09
N ASN A 230 5.66 -15.40 19.09
CA ASN A 230 4.27 -15.02 19.38
C ASN A 230 4.06 -14.91 20.90
N VAL A 231 3.15 -14.05 21.35
CA VAL A 231 2.92 -13.79 22.78
C VAL A 231 1.95 -14.83 23.33
N GLY A 232 2.41 -15.60 24.33
CA GLY A 232 1.66 -16.71 24.91
C GLY A 232 1.93 -18.07 24.26
N PHE A 233 2.80 -18.15 23.24
CA PHE A 233 3.14 -19.42 22.58
C PHE A 233 4.64 -19.53 22.32
N THR A 234 5.22 -20.68 22.65
CA THR A 234 6.60 -21.04 22.34
C THR A 234 6.62 -21.83 21.03
N PHE A 235 7.35 -21.36 20.02
CA PHE A 235 7.53 -22.08 18.77
C PHE A 235 8.32 -23.38 19.02
N VAL A 236 7.80 -24.51 18.53
CA VAL A 236 8.41 -25.84 18.72
C VAL A 236 9.12 -26.27 17.44
N ALA A 237 8.42 -26.28 16.32
CA ALA A 237 8.91 -26.71 15.01
C ALA A 237 7.94 -26.28 13.90
N TRP A 238 8.34 -26.51 12.64
CA TRP A 238 7.41 -26.56 11.52
C TRP A 238 6.75 -27.95 11.45
N ASP A 239 5.56 -28.04 10.84
CA ASP A 239 4.79 -29.29 10.65
C ASP A 239 5.58 -30.42 9.96
N LYS A 240 6.61 -30.05 9.19
CA LYS A 240 7.56 -30.92 8.51
C LYS A 240 8.92 -30.24 8.43
N ALA A 241 9.98 -31.02 8.22
CA ALA A 241 11.32 -30.49 8.03
C ALA A 241 11.38 -29.57 6.79
N VAL A 242 11.98 -28.39 6.95
CA VAL A 242 12.24 -27.47 5.84
C VAL A 242 13.45 -27.99 5.05
N PRO A 243 13.36 -28.20 3.72
CA PRO A 243 14.51 -28.57 2.90
C PRO A 243 15.62 -27.52 2.96
N GLU A 244 16.87 -27.96 2.92
CA GLU A 244 18.04 -27.08 2.93
C GLU A 244 18.08 -26.15 1.70
N THR A 245 17.61 -26.63 0.54
CA THR A 245 17.54 -25.87 -0.72
C THR A 245 16.18 -26.01 -1.40
N MET A 246 15.83 -25.03 -2.23
CA MET A 246 14.52 -24.94 -2.86
C MET A 246 14.30 -26.00 -3.95
N PRO A 247 13.34 -26.93 -3.80
CA PRO A 247 12.98 -27.92 -4.82
C PRO A 247 12.17 -27.28 -5.97
N ALA A 248 11.88 -28.07 -7.01
CA ALA A 248 11.15 -27.62 -8.19
C ALA A 248 9.62 -27.49 -7.99
N GLN A 249 9.17 -27.13 -6.79
CA GLN A 249 7.76 -26.99 -6.40
C GLN A 249 7.57 -25.93 -5.31
N ASN A 250 6.38 -25.32 -5.23
CA ASN A 250 6.02 -24.43 -4.13
C ASN A 250 5.89 -25.22 -2.81
N LEU A 251 6.19 -24.58 -1.68
CA LEU A 251 6.16 -25.19 -0.35
C LEU A 251 5.33 -24.33 0.62
N THR A 252 4.61 -24.99 1.53
CA THR A 252 3.92 -24.34 2.66
C THR A 252 4.26 -25.09 3.94
N PHE A 253 4.66 -24.38 4.99
CA PHE A 253 4.96 -24.90 6.33
C PHE A 253 4.03 -24.27 7.36
N ILE A 254 3.58 -25.03 8.36
CA ILE A 254 2.67 -24.54 9.42
C ILE A 254 3.38 -24.64 10.77
N ALA A 255 3.47 -23.52 11.48
CA ALA A 255 4.13 -23.43 12.77
C ALA A 255 3.40 -24.27 13.84
N GLN A 256 4.16 -25.11 14.55
CA GLN A 256 3.70 -25.91 15.69
C GLN A 256 4.14 -25.22 16.98
N TRP A 257 3.23 -25.12 17.94
CA TRP A 257 3.41 -24.31 19.14
C TRP A 257 3.13 -25.10 20.41
N SER A 258 3.88 -24.82 21.47
CA SER A 258 3.49 -25.13 22.85
C SER A 258 2.84 -23.88 23.44
N PRO A 259 1.76 -24.01 24.24
CA PRO A 259 1.33 -22.95 25.13
C PRO A 259 2.50 -22.48 26.01
N ALA A 260 2.61 -21.16 26.23
CA ALA A 260 3.63 -20.61 27.12
C ALA A 260 3.17 -20.65 28.58
N GLU A 261 4.08 -21.06 29.44
CA GLU A 261 3.97 -20.92 30.89
C GLU A 261 4.08 -19.46 31.34
N GLY A 262 3.46 -19.13 32.47
CA GLY A 262 3.60 -17.81 33.09
C GLY A 262 2.85 -16.67 32.38
N THR A 263 1.91 -16.99 31.49
CA THR A 263 1.10 -16.00 30.78
C THR A 263 0.25 -15.20 31.78
N PRO A 264 0.32 -13.85 31.79
CA PRO A 264 -0.33 -13.06 32.82
C PRO A 264 -1.84 -12.92 32.59
N TYR A 265 -2.58 -12.80 33.69
CA TYR A 265 -3.97 -12.35 33.71
C TYR A 265 -4.23 -11.61 35.03
N ARG A 266 -5.42 -11.02 35.20
CA ARG A 266 -5.80 -10.46 36.49
C ARG A 266 -7.26 -10.71 36.85
N VAL A 267 -7.51 -10.72 38.16
CA VAL A 267 -8.83 -10.85 38.77
C VAL A 267 -9.18 -9.53 39.45
N GLU A 268 -10.39 -9.03 39.23
CA GLU A 268 -10.88 -7.75 39.75
C GLU A 268 -12.15 -7.97 40.57
N HIS A 269 -12.18 -7.51 41.82
CA HIS A 269 -13.24 -7.79 42.78
C HIS A 269 -14.09 -6.54 43.00
N TYR A 270 -15.38 -6.59 42.63
CA TYR A 270 -16.31 -5.47 42.64
C TYR A 270 -17.40 -5.67 43.70
N ILE A 271 -17.38 -4.85 44.76
CA ILE A 271 -18.34 -4.93 45.87
C ILE A 271 -19.45 -3.89 45.66
N GLN A 272 -20.70 -4.30 45.84
CA GLN A 272 -21.88 -3.44 45.72
C GLN A 272 -21.81 -2.22 46.65
N ASN A 273 -22.30 -1.09 46.15
CA ASN A 273 -22.29 0.19 46.88
C ASN A 273 -23.35 0.18 48.01
N THR A 274 -23.04 0.85 49.13
CA THR A 274 -23.89 0.90 50.32
C THR A 274 -25.18 1.70 50.10
N ALA A 275 -25.11 2.85 49.42
CA ALA A 275 -26.25 3.74 49.18
C ALA A 275 -26.51 4.07 47.69
N ALA A 276 -25.58 3.76 46.79
CA ALA A 276 -25.71 4.04 45.35
C ALA A 276 -26.06 2.78 44.53
N THR A 277 -26.54 2.96 43.31
CA THR A 277 -26.66 1.88 42.32
C THR A 277 -25.27 1.51 41.78
N GLY A 278 -24.97 0.21 41.67
CA GLY A 278 -23.71 -0.31 41.13
C GLY A 278 -22.72 -0.82 42.18
N TYR A 279 -21.46 -0.98 41.76
CA TYR A 279 -20.38 -1.64 42.50
C TYR A 279 -19.10 -0.81 42.39
N THR A 280 -18.25 -0.86 43.42
CA THR A 280 -16.91 -0.25 43.43
C THR A 280 -15.84 -1.33 43.37
N LEU A 281 -14.77 -1.09 42.61
CA LEU A 281 -13.60 -1.96 42.56
C LEU A 281 -12.88 -1.94 43.93
N SER A 282 -12.82 -3.09 44.59
CA SER A 282 -12.24 -3.25 45.93
C SER A 282 -10.83 -3.82 45.92
N GLN A 283 -10.49 -4.67 44.94
CA GLN A 283 -9.20 -5.36 44.87
C GLN A 283 -8.88 -5.78 43.43
N ILE A 284 -7.58 -5.80 43.09
CA ILE A 284 -7.04 -6.39 41.87
C ILE A 284 -5.99 -7.42 42.27
N GLU A 285 -6.10 -8.65 41.79
CA GLU A 285 -5.07 -9.69 41.95
C GLU A 285 -4.41 -9.98 40.58
N PRO A 286 -3.11 -9.67 40.41
CA PRO A 286 -2.35 -10.19 39.27
C PRO A 286 -2.10 -11.69 39.45
N LYS A 287 -2.21 -12.45 38.37
CA LYS A 287 -2.01 -13.90 38.31
C LYS A 287 -1.19 -14.26 37.07
N ILE A 288 -0.67 -15.48 37.06
CA ILE A 288 -0.04 -16.11 35.89
C ILE A 288 -0.55 -17.55 35.75
N GLY A 289 -0.53 -18.09 34.53
CA GLY A 289 -0.87 -19.48 34.24
C GLY A 289 -0.43 -19.89 32.83
N GLN A 290 -0.83 -21.09 32.40
CA GLN A 290 -0.50 -21.57 31.06
C GLN A 290 -1.48 -20.98 30.02
N THR A 291 -0.99 -20.56 28.84
CA THR A 291 -1.88 -20.08 27.77
C THR A 291 -2.93 -21.14 27.40
N ASN A 292 -4.15 -20.71 27.08
CA ASN A 292 -5.33 -21.56 26.81
C ASN A 292 -5.81 -22.45 27.98
N GLN A 293 -5.15 -22.42 29.15
CA GLN A 293 -5.64 -23.06 30.37
C GLN A 293 -7.04 -22.54 30.71
N GLU A 294 -7.97 -23.46 30.94
CA GLU A 294 -9.33 -23.15 31.36
C GLU A 294 -9.36 -22.92 32.88
N LEU A 295 -9.87 -21.77 33.29
CA LEU A 295 -9.98 -21.34 34.67
C LEU A 295 -11.45 -21.33 35.09
N LYS A 296 -11.75 -22.01 36.20
CA LYS A 296 -13.05 -21.98 36.88
C LYS A 296 -13.11 -20.73 37.75
N LEU A 297 -14.02 -19.81 37.44
CA LEU A 297 -13.91 -18.43 37.90
C LEU A 297 -14.40 -18.22 39.34
N GLU A 298 -15.28 -19.10 39.83
CA GLU A 298 -15.69 -19.11 41.25
C GLU A 298 -14.58 -19.55 42.21
N ASP A 299 -13.52 -20.23 41.73
CA ASP A 299 -12.38 -20.63 42.58
C ASP A 299 -11.55 -19.41 43.04
N PHE A 300 -11.79 -18.22 42.46
CA PHE A 300 -11.25 -16.93 42.90
C PHE A 300 -12.21 -16.12 43.79
N ALA A 301 -13.37 -16.67 44.16
CA ALA A 301 -14.38 -15.93 44.94
C ALA A 301 -13.93 -15.75 46.40
N LEU A 302 -13.87 -14.48 46.84
CA LEU A 302 -13.53 -14.16 48.23
C LEU A 302 -14.72 -14.46 49.16
N THR A 303 -14.45 -15.16 50.26
CA THR A 303 -15.40 -15.29 51.38
C THR A 303 -15.24 -14.07 52.29
N LEU A 304 -16.27 -13.24 52.39
CA LEU A 304 -16.27 -11.98 53.14
C LEU A 304 -17.50 -11.92 54.05
N ASP A 305 -17.37 -11.44 55.30
CA ASP A 305 -18.53 -11.31 56.19
C ASP A 305 -19.51 -10.24 55.68
N GLY A 306 -20.82 -10.51 55.83
CA GLY A 306 -21.90 -9.64 55.35
C GLY A 306 -21.97 -9.43 53.83
N ILE A 307 -21.20 -10.17 53.03
CA ILE A 307 -21.06 -9.98 51.58
C ILE A 307 -21.10 -11.35 50.87
N SER A 308 -21.90 -11.47 49.81
CA SER A 308 -22.04 -12.70 49.04
C SER A 308 -21.55 -12.53 47.60
N PHE A 309 -20.91 -13.56 47.05
CA PHE A 309 -20.59 -13.63 45.62
C PHE A 309 -21.88 -13.73 44.81
N GLU A 310 -21.95 -12.99 43.70
CA GLU A 310 -23.11 -12.92 42.82
C GLU A 310 -22.85 -13.57 41.46
N LYS A 311 -21.72 -13.22 40.81
CA LYS A 311 -21.38 -13.62 39.43
C LYS A 311 -19.96 -13.26 39.05
N SER A 312 -19.39 -14.00 38.11
CA SER A 312 -18.16 -13.67 37.38
C SER A 312 -18.46 -13.20 35.96
N THR A 313 -17.67 -12.27 35.42
CA THR A 313 -17.72 -11.86 34.03
C THR A 313 -16.33 -11.77 33.38
N VAL A 314 -16.30 -11.97 32.06
CA VAL A 314 -15.16 -11.70 31.17
C VAL A 314 -15.69 -10.95 29.96
N ASP A 315 -14.99 -9.91 29.51
CA ASP A 315 -15.38 -9.02 28.40
C ASP A 315 -16.82 -8.47 28.48
N GLY A 316 -17.39 -8.41 29.70
CA GLY A 316 -18.76 -7.95 29.97
C GLY A 316 -19.84 -9.05 29.98
N GLN A 317 -19.53 -10.29 29.57
CA GLN A 317 -20.46 -11.42 29.59
C GLN A 317 -20.35 -12.22 30.89
N ILE A 318 -21.48 -12.68 31.44
CA ILE A 318 -21.50 -13.57 32.62
C ILE A 318 -21.06 -14.97 32.19
N VAL A 319 -20.02 -15.48 32.83
CA VAL A 319 -19.41 -16.78 32.52
C VAL A 319 -18.88 -17.45 33.79
N GLU A 320 -18.98 -18.79 33.86
CA GLU A 320 -18.47 -19.62 34.96
C GLU A 320 -16.98 -20.02 34.76
N ASN A 321 -16.55 -20.12 33.50
CA ASN A 321 -15.21 -20.55 33.10
C ASN A 321 -14.66 -19.62 32.01
N ALA A 322 -13.34 -19.40 31.97
CA ALA A 322 -12.68 -18.69 30.86
C ALA A 322 -11.24 -19.18 30.64
N LYS A 323 -10.73 -19.05 29.41
CA LYS A 323 -9.36 -19.46 29.04
C LYS A 323 -8.38 -18.31 29.11
N ILE A 324 -7.15 -18.58 29.56
CA ILE A 324 -6.06 -17.60 29.57
C ILE A 324 -5.71 -17.19 28.14
N LYS A 325 -6.01 -15.94 27.78
CA LYS A 325 -5.69 -15.33 26.48
C LYS A 325 -4.18 -15.20 26.35
N GLY A 326 -3.58 -15.75 25.29
CA GLY A 326 -2.11 -15.78 25.11
C GLY A 326 -1.44 -14.41 25.11
N ASN A 327 -2.13 -13.38 24.62
CA ASN A 327 -1.68 -11.98 24.66
C ASN A 327 -1.68 -11.33 26.06
N GLY A 328 -1.99 -12.08 27.12
CA GLY A 328 -1.98 -11.60 28.51
C GLY A 328 -3.15 -10.67 28.90
N THR A 329 -4.18 -10.53 28.05
CA THR A 329 -5.25 -9.54 28.25
C THR A 329 -6.48 -10.06 29.00
N LEU A 330 -6.44 -11.27 29.58
CA LEU A 330 -7.58 -11.80 30.33
C LEU A 330 -7.81 -10.98 31.62
N VAL A 331 -9.02 -10.41 31.72
CA VAL A 331 -9.54 -9.74 32.91
C VAL A 331 -10.79 -10.47 33.38
N VAL A 332 -10.69 -11.10 34.54
CA VAL A 332 -11.82 -11.74 35.22
C VAL A 332 -12.39 -10.72 36.21
N LYS A 333 -13.70 -10.46 36.18
CA LYS A 333 -14.37 -9.56 37.14
C LYS A 333 -15.34 -10.36 38.00
N LEU A 334 -15.17 -10.37 39.32
CA LEU A 334 -16.11 -10.99 40.26
C LEU A 334 -16.93 -9.90 40.95
N TYR A 335 -18.24 -10.09 40.97
CA TYR A 335 -19.20 -9.15 41.58
C TYR A 335 -19.79 -9.73 42.85
N TYR A 336 -19.93 -8.88 43.86
CA TYR A 336 -20.38 -9.26 45.19
C TYR A 336 -21.49 -8.32 45.67
N THR A 337 -22.61 -8.88 46.15
CA THR A 337 -23.71 -8.15 46.78
C THR A 337 -23.46 -7.98 48.28
N ARG A 338 -24.04 -6.92 48.87
CA ARG A 338 -24.07 -6.75 50.32
C ARG A 338 -25.34 -7.41 50.86
N ASN A 339 -25.18 -8.22 51.89
CA ASN A 339 -26.31 -8.89 52.52
C ASN A 339 -27.19 -7.87 53.25
N GLU A 340 -28.51 -8.12 53.25
CA GLU A 340 -29.50 -7.23 53.84
C GLU A 340 -29.93 -7.76 55.22
N TYR A 341 -29.99 -6.87 56.19
CA TYR A 341 -30.29 -7.17 57.59
C TYR A 341 -31.35 -6.21 58.13
N LYS A 342 -32.16 -6.70 59.09
CA LYS A 342 -33.25 -5.92 59.70
C LYS A 342 -32.79 -5.16 60.94
N LEU A 343 -33.24 -3.92 61.05
CA LEU A 343 -33.24 -3.13 62.28
C LEU A 343 -34.70 -2.98 62.74
N THR A 344 -34.99 -3.40 63.96
CA THR A 344 -36.31 -3.34 64.58
C THR A 344 -36.31 -2.32 65.71
N TRP A 345 -37.28 -1.40 65.71
CA TRP A 345 -37.53 -0.48 66.82
C TRP A 345 -38.73 -0.97 67.62
N GLN A 346 -38.64 -0.99 68.94
CA GLN A 346 -39.68 -1.52 69.83
C GLN A 346 -39.90 -0.62 71.05
N ILE A 347 -41.16 -0.35 71.39
CA ILE A 347 -41.53 0.45 72.55
C ILE A 347 -42.28 -0.44 73.57
N ASN A 348 -42.09 -0.19 74.86
CA ASN A 348 -42.68 -0.98 75.96
C ASN A 348 -44.23 -1.01 75.97
N ASN A 349 -44.90 -0.18 75.17
CA ASN A 349 -46.37 -0.22 74.98
C ASN A 349 -46.83 -1.26 73.93
N GLY A 350 -45.89 -1.89 73.20
CA GLY A 350 -46.17 -2.89 72.17
C GLY A 350 -46.03 -2.38 70.72
N GLU A 351 -45.72 -1.09 70.50
CA GLU A 351 -45.44 -0.56 69.16
C GLU A 351 -44.09 -1.07 68.61
N THR A 352 -44.07 -1.43 67.33
CA THR A 352 -42.87 -1.85 66.61
C THR A 352 -42.79 -1.30 65.18
N SER A 353 -41.60 -0.97 64.70
CA SER A 353 -41.29 -0.79 63.28
C SER A 353 -40.08 -1.62 62.86
N GLU A 354 -39.97 -1.90 61.57
CA GLU A 354 -38.80 -2.57 60.98
C GLU A 354 -38.36 -1.83 59.73
N GLU A 355 -37.06 -1.62 59.58
CA GLU A 355 -36.44 -1.23 58.33
C GLU A 355 -35.32 -2.22 57.95
N THR A 356 -35.00 -2.29 56.66
CA THR A 356 -33.97 -3.20 56.13
C THR A 356 -32.82 -2.39 55.53
N TYR A 357 -31.60 -2.74 55.93
CA TYR A 357 -30.37 -2.05 55.56
C TYR A 357 -29.35 -3.05 55.00
N ARG A 358 -28.58 -2.64 53.99
CA ARG A 358 -27.42 -3.40 53.51
C ARG A 358 -26.29 -3.36 54.53
N PHE A 359 -25.50 -4.43 54.60
CA PHE A 359 -24.29 -4.48 55.42
C PHE A 359 -23.38 -3.27 55.19
N GLY A 360 -23.08 -2.51 56.25
CA GLY A 360 -22.26 -1.30 56.23
C GLY A 360 -22.98 -0.02 55.78
N GLN A 361 -24.25 -0.08 55.37
CA GLN A 361 -25.06 1.12 55.08
C GLN A 361 -25.25 1.95 56.36
N ASP A 362 -25.24 3.27 56.23
CA ASP A 362 -25.54 4.19 57.35
C ASP A 362 -26.99 4.01 57.83
N ILE A 363 -27.17 3.93 59.15
CA ILE A 363 -28.47 3.82 59.80
C ILE A 363 -29.04 5.23 59.98
N ILE A 364 -30.26 5.44 59.47
CA ILE A 364 -31.02 6.67 59.72
C ILE A 364 -31.87 6.43 60.97
N LEU A 365 -31.60 7.16 62.05
CA LEU A 365 -32.41 7.08 63.26
C LEU A 365 -33.84 7.59 62.98
N PRO A 366 -34.89 6.89 63.43
CA PRO A 366 -36.25 7.38 63.32
C PRO A 366 -36.45 8.64 64.15
N VAL A 367 -37.41 9.47 63.74
CA VAL A 367 -37.85 10.63 64.52
C VAL A 367 -38.26 10.17 65.91
N VAL A 368 -37.80 10.87 66.95
CA VAL A 368 -38.05 10.50 68.35
C VAL A 368 -39.56 10.40 68.59
N PRO A 369 -40.08 9.24 69.03
CA PRO A 369 -41.52 9.07 69.22
C PRO A 369 -41.98 9.86 70.45
N THR A 370 -43.19 10.44 70.37
CA THR A 370 -43.70 11.37 71.40
C THR A 370 -45.11 10.98 71.84
N GLN A 371 -45.28 10.77 73.15
CA GLN A 371 -46.57 10.51 73.77
C GLN A 371 -46.88 11.63 74.77
N ALA A 372 -48.01 12.31 74.60
CA ALA A 372 -48.34 13.49 75.40
C ALA A 372 -48.55 13.12 76.88
N GLY A 373 -47.84 13.82 77.77
CA GLY A 373 -47.82 13.53 79.22
C GLY A 373 -46.75 12.58 79.70
N TYR A 374 -45.93 12.06 78.78
CA TYR A 374 -44.86 11.14 79.08
C TYR A 374 -43.54 11.63 78.49
N THR A 375 -42.45 11.41 79.21
CA THR A 375 -41.09 11.65 78.72
C THR A 375 -40.52 10.35 78.14
N PHE A 376 -40.03 10.37 76.90
CA PHE A 376 -39.44 9.20 76.26
C PHE A 376 -38.02 8.91 76.78
N SER A 377 -37.69 7.64 77.04
CA SER A 377 -36.42 7.19 77.62
C SER A 377 -35.18 7.41 76.74
N GLY A 378 -35.39 7.71 75.46
CA GLY A 378 -34.40 7.56 74.38
C GLY A 378 -34.20 6.10 73.99
N TRP A 379 -33.70 5.87 72.77
CA TRP A 379 -33.46 4.52 72.23
C TRP A 379 -32.29 3.80 72.90
N LYS A 380 -32.49 2.51 73.18
CA LYS A 380 -31.58 1.65 73.95
C LYS A 380 -31.21 0.38 73.18
N SER A 381 -30.01 -0.15 73.40
CA SER A 381 -29.56 -1.40 72.78
C SER A 381 -30.02 -2.68 73.50
N ASN A 382 -30.71 -2.54 74.65
CA ASN A 382 -31.19 -3.66 75.46
C ASN A 382 -32.60 -3.39 76.05
N PRO A 383 -33.42 -4.43 76.28
CA PRO A 383 -34.79 -4.28 76.80
C PRO A 383 -34.84 -3.77 78.24
N GLU A 384 -33.78 -3.94 79.02
CA GLU A 384 -33.62 -3.35 80.37
C GLU A 384 -33.37 -1.82 80.35
N LEU A 385 -33.38 -1.20 79.16
CA LEU A 385 -33.25 0.24 78.90
C LEU A 385 -31.99 0.95 79.45
N THR A 386 -31.00 0.19 79.90
CA THR A 386 -29.80 0.70 80.60
C THR A 386 -28.67 1.15 79.68
N GLN A 387 -28.62 0.70 78.42
CA GLN A 387 -27.55 1.04 77.46
C GLN A 387 -28.10 1.84 76.29
N ALA A 388 -27.48 2.97 75.94
CA ALA A 388 -27.90 3.78 74.80
C ALA A 388 -27.61 3.09 73.45
N PHE A 389 -28.51 3.26 72.48
CA PHE A 389 -28.28 2.79 71.11
C PHE A 389 -27.31 3.72 70.37
N ASN A 390 -26.20 3.17 69.85
CA ASN A 390 -25.08 3.95 69.29
C ASN A 390 -24.54 3.36 67.96
N LEU A 391 -25.33 2.58 67.20
CA LEU A 391 -24.90 2.05 65.91
C LEU A 391 -25.13 3.08 64.80
N THR A 392 -24.06 3.44 64.10
CA THR A 392 -24.10 4.34 62.91
C THR A 392 -24.27 3.59 61.60
N ASN A 393 -23.86 2.32 61.54
CA ASN A 393 -23.84 1.51 60.32
C ASN A 393 -24.36 0.11 60.60
N MET A 394 -25.03 -0.51 59.62
CA MET A 394 -25.65 -1.83 59.80
C MET A 394 -24.61 -2.96 59.88
N PRO A 395 -24.57 -3.74 60.98
CA PRO A 395 -23.67 -4.89 61.12
C PRO A 395 -24.18 -6.12 60.33
N SER A 396 -23.37 -7.18 60.28
CA SER A 396 -23.67 -8.46 59.61
C SER A 396 -24.71 -9.34 60.35
N ARG A 397 -25.67 -8.72 61.05
CA ARG A 397 -26.78 -9.39 61.76
C ARG A 397 -27.96 -8.44 61.99
N ASN A 398 -29.14 -9.00 62.20
CA ASN A 398 -30.31 -8.24 62.64
C ASN A 398 -30.09 -7.64 64.04
N ILE A 399 -30.73 -6.50 64.32
CA ILE A 399 -30.61 -5.71 65.56
C ILE A 399 -31.99 -5.25 66.03
N THR A 400 -32.20 -5.14 67.34
CA THR A 400 -33.40 -4.54 67.95
C THR A 400 -32.99 -3.40 68.89
N ALA A 401 -33.76 -2.32 68.89
CA ALA A 401 -33.61 -1.17 69.76
C ALA A 401 -34.91 -0.87 70.54
N TYR A 402 -34.79 -0.44 71.80
CA TYR A 402 -35.87 -0.43 72.79
C TYR A 402 -36.12 0.98 73.37
N GLY A 403 -37.35 1.28 73.81
CA GLY A 403 -37.71 2.55 74.45
C GLY A 403 -38.99 2.52 75.29
N GLU A 404 -39.19 3.53 76.13
CA GLU A 404 -40.30 3.63 77.10
C GLU A 404 -40.78 5.07 77.31
N TYR A 405 -42.01 5.21 77.81
CA TYR A 405 -42.69 6.45 78.14
C TYR A 405 -42.91 6.57 79.66
N ILE A 406 -42.36 7.62 80.30
CA ILE A 406 -42.42 7.85 81.75
C ILE A 406 -43.41 8.97 82.09
N ALA A 407 -44.45 8.70 82.89
CA ALA A 407 -45.53 9.65 83.19
C ALA A 407 -45.07 10.88 84.00
N ASN A 408 -45.53 12.06 83.61
CA ASN A 408 -45.17 13.32 84.25
C ASN A 408 -45.94 13.55 85.57
N SER A 409 -45.29 14.21 86.55
CA SER A 409 -45.78 14.39 87.93
C SER A 409 -46.24 15.81 88.26
N ASN A 410 -46.08 16.75 87.33
CA ASN A 410 -46.44 18.17 87.42
C ASN A 410 -47.41 18.59 86.31
N THR A 411 -48.20 17.63 85.81
CA THR A 411 -49.10 17.76 84.67
C THR A 411 -50.11 18.88 84.91
N PRO A 412 -50.16 19.91 84.03
CA PRO A 412 -51.05 21.03 84.21
C PRO A 412 -52.51 20.66 83.91
N TYR A 413 -53.43 21.36 84.56
CA TYR A 413 -54.85 21.39 84.21
C TYR A 413 -55.39 22.81 84.39
N ARG A 414 -56.49 23.13 83.71
CA ARG A 414 -56.93 24.52 83.55
C ARG A 414 -58.42 24.68 83.80
N VAL A 415 -58.79 25.64 84.65
CA VAL A 415 -60.18 26.07 84.86
C VAL A 415 -60.43 27.32 84.02
N GLU A 416 -61.55 27.37 83.31
CA GLU A 416 -61.70 28.23 82.13
C GLU A 416 -63.05 28.96 82.04
N HIS A 417 -63.01 30.30 82.02
CA HIS A 417 -64.18 31.16 81.91
C HIS A 417 -64.26 31.77 80.51
N TYR A 418 -65.29 31.46 79.72
CA TYR A 418 -65.32 31.77 78.29
C TYR A 418 -66.43 32.75 77.83
N GLN A 419 -66.13 34.01 77.54
CA GLN A 419 -67.01 34.90 76.77
C GLN A 419 -67.07 34.48 75.29
N GLN A 420 -68.24 34.14 74.78
CA GLN A 420 -68.62 33.77 73.40
C GLN A 420 -67.67 34.31 72.38
N ASN A 421 -67.17 33.39 71.55
CA ASN A 421 -66.30 33.78 70.48
C ASN A 421 -67.03 34.80 69.65
N MET A 422 -66.23 35.75 69.19
CA MET A 422 -66.77 36.86 68.45
C MET A 422 -67.46 36.31 67.17
N SER A 423 -67.02 35.14 66.69
CA SER A 423 -67.71 34.23 65.74
C SER A 423 -69.13 33.73 66.11
N LEU A 424 -69.81 34.33 67.09
CA LEU A 424 -71.20 34.04 67.54
C LEU A 424 -71.52 32.59 67.94
N SER A 425 -70.51 31.73 67.99
CA SER A 425 -70.66 30.29 68.15
C SER A 425 -69.42 29.73 68.84
N GLY A 426 -69.63 28.90 69.86
CA GLY A 426 -68.59 28.59 70.83
C GLY A 426 -68.17 29.82 71.64
N TYR A 427 -67.18 29.66 72.53
CA TYR A 427 -66.83 30.68 73.50
C TYR A 427 -65.30 30.96 73.58
N THR A 428 -64.89 32.21 73.85
CA THR A 428 -63.49 32.71 74.01
C THR A 428 -63.11 32.78 75.47
N LEU A 429 -61.98 32.17 75.82
CA LEU A 429 -61.41 32.22 77.16
C LEU A 429 -61.06 33.66 77.56
N VAL A 430 -61.72 34.21 78.58
CA VAL A 430 -61.42 35.55 79.13
C VAL A 430 -60.23 35.48 80.06
N GLU A 431 -60.29 34.52 80.97
CA GLU A 431 -59.32 34.24 81.99
C GLU A 431 -59.40 32.77 82.37
N ALA A 432 -58.29 32.25 82.87
CA ALA A 432 -58.15 30.86 83.23
C ALA A 432 -57.25 30.69 84.44
N ASP A 433 -57.71 29.92 85.41
CA ASP A 433 -56.94 29.56 86.58
C ASP A 433 -56.14 28.29 86.23
N ASN A 434 -54.82 28.43 86.11
CA ASN A 434 -53.91 27.34 85.74
C ASN A 434 -53.42 26.65 87.01
N LEU A 435 -53.66 25.34 87.10
CA LEU A 435 -53.35 24.48 88.24
C LEU A 435 -52.47 23.30 87.78
N THR A 436 -51.90 22.55 88.72
CA THR A 436 -51.09 21.37 88.43
C THR A 436 -51.47 20.20 89.33
N GLY A 437 -51.22 18.99 88.83
CA GLY A 437 -51.39 17.76 89.60
C GLY A 437 -50.60 16.61 89.00
N VAL A 438 -50.87 15.41 89.48
CA VAL A 438 -50.31 14.18 88.91
C VAL A 438 -51.26 13.65 87.84
N THR A 439 -50.70 13.16 86.73
CA THR A 439 -51.42 12.43 85.70
C THR A 439 -52.37 11.37 86.31
N ASP A 440 -53.59 11.30 85.77
CA ASP A 440 -54.69 10.38 86.12
C ASP A 440 -55.39 10.61 87.49
N ARG A 441 -55.57 11.88 87.92
CA ARG A 441 -56.26 12.27 89.18
C ARG A 441 -57.22 13.48 89.06
N PRO A 442 -58.22 13.70 89.95
CA PRO A 442 -59.33 14.69 89.76
C PRO A 442 -59.01 16.19 90.01
N THR A 443 -59.97 17.09 89.68
CA THR A 443 -59.83 18.58 89.61
C THR A 443 -60.79 19.39 90.52
N GLU A 444 -60.53 20.70 90.71
CA GLU A 444 -61.33 21.62 91.57
C GLU A 444 -61.59 23.05 90.94
N ALA A 445 -62.84 23.44 90.61
CA ALA A 445 -63.18 24.64 89.78
C ALA A 445 -64.42 25.53 90.20
N VAL A 446 -64.47 26.84 89.80
CA VAL A 446 -65.47 27.92 90.19
C VAL A 446 -65.73 28.99 89.06
N ALA A 447 -66.69 29.98 89.15
CA ALA A 447 -67.19 30.90 88.06
C ALA A 447 -67.15 32.46 88.30
N LYS A 448 -67.33 33.32 87.24
CA LYS A 448 -67.09 34.83 87.20
C LYS A 448 -68.13 35.67 86.34
N ASN A 449 -67.95 36.97 85.98
CA ASN A 449 -68.96 37.89 85.32
C ASN A 449 -68.39 39.08 84.46
N TYR A 450 -69.06 39.54 83.35
CA TYR A 450 -68.50 40.53 82.37
C TYR A 450 -69.49 41.42 81.56
N THR A 451 -68.99 42.48 80.89
CA THR A 451 -69.75 43.47 80.06
C THR A 451 -69.77 43.16 78.56
N GLY A 452 -70.97 43.09 77.97
CA GLY A 452 -71.17 42.72 76.56
C GLY A 452 -71.46 41.23 76.35
N PHE A 453 -71.70 40.48 77.45
CA PHE A 453 -71.71 39.02 77.55
C PHE A 453 -72.68 38.50 78.65
N THR A 454 -73.14 37.24 78.57
CA THR A 454 -74.18 36.66 79.48
C THR A 454 -74.00 35.15 79.82
N PRO A 455 -73.83 34.71 81.10
CA PRO A 455 -73.31 33.36 81.52
C PRO A 455 -74.15 32.05 81.42
N LYS A 456 -73.47 30.89 81.64
CA LYS A 456 -73.94 29.46 81.70
C LYS A 456 -73.35 28.63 82.89
N ALA A 457 -73.69 27.34 83.02
CA ALA A 457 -73.34 26.40 84.13
C ALA A 457 -72.48 25.15 83.72
N PHE A 458 -71.88 24.39 84.67
CA PHE A 458 -70.81 23.38 84.45
C PHE A 458 -70.56 22.36 85.61
N GLU A 459 -69.63 21.39 85.44
CA GLU A 459 -69.21 20.31 86.39
C GLU A 459 -67.66 20.09 86.48
N GLN A 460 -67.15 19.07 87.21
CA GLN A 460 -65.70 18.76 87.47
C GLN A 460 -65.15 17.55 86.65
N GLY A 461 -63.83 17.26 86.67
CA GLY A 461 -63.20 16.19 85.86
C GLY A 461 -61.86 15.59 86.38
N THR A 462 -61.08 14.99 85.46
CA THR A 462 -59.83 14.24 85.73
C THR A 462 -58.66 14.71 84.86
N ILE A 463 -57.46 14.84 85.45
CA ILE A 463 -56.19 15.26 84.84
C ILE A 463 -55.64 14.16 83.94
N ALA A 464 -55.70 14.36 82.62
CA ALA A 464 -55.08 13.50 81.62
C ALA A 464 -53.61 13.91 81.41
N GLY A 465 -52.77 12.95 81.00
CA GLY A 465 -51.32 13.17 80.87
C GLY A 465 -50.95 14.34 79.95
N ASP A 466 -51.72 14.60 78.89
CA ASP A 466 -51.38 15.59 77.86
C ASP A 466 -51.32 17.06 78.34
N GLY A 467 -51.67 17.33 79.60
CA GLY A 467 -51.64 18.65 80.22
C GLY A 467 -52.78 19.56 79.77
N LYS A 468 -53.84 19.01 79.16
CA LYS A 468 -54.97 19.77 78.60
C LYS A 468 -56.31 19.50 79.28
N THR A 469 -56.33 18.82 80.43
CA THR A 469 -57.57 18.71 81.22
C THR A 469 -58.12 20.09 81.54
N VAL A 470 -59.38 20.29 81.16
CA VAL A 470 -60.05 21.58 81.12
C VAL A 470 -61.42 21.49 81.76
N ILE A 471 -61.76 22.47 82.60
CA ILE A 471 -63.08 22.65 83.19
C ILE A 471 -63.65 24.00 82.73
N ARG A 472 -64.83 24.02 82.08
CA ARG A 472 -65.27 25.10 81.18
C ARG A 472 -66.64 25.73 81.53
N ILE A 473 -66.74 27.05 81.36
CA ILE A 473 -67.89 27.94 81.72
C ILE A 473 -68.08 29.02 80.61
N GLU A 474 -69.29 29.54 80.25
CA GLU A 474 -69.56 30.21 78.94
C GLU A 474 -70.51 31.49 78.92
N TYR A 475 -70.34 32.53 78.03
CA TYR A 475 -71.12 33.84 77.96
C TYR A 475 -71.29 34.66 76.57
N ASP A 476 -72.45 35.05 75.94
CA ASP A 476 -72.70 35.48 74.45
C ASP A 476 -72.20 36.85 73.73
N ARG A 477 -72.11 37.06 72.34
CA ARG A 477 -71.49 38.25 71.54
C ARG A 477 -72.12 38.82 70.16
N ASN A 478 -71.36 39.43 69.16
CA ASN A 478 -71.75 40.28 67.92
C ASN A 478 -70.72 40.31 66.67
N ILE A 479 -71.00 40.86 65.42
CA ILE A 479 -70.22 40.76 64.06
C ILE A 479 -70.24 41.98 63.00
N TYR A 480 -69.31 42.07 61.97
CA TYR A 480 -69.16 43.01 60.75
C TYR A 480 -68.44 42.40 59.43
N ASP A 481 -68.09 43.17 58.33
CA ASP A 481 -67.63 42.64 56.97
C ASP A 481 -66.38 43.31 56.20
N VAL A 482 -65.74 42.68 55.14
CA VAL A 482 -64.41 43.04 54.47
C VAL A 482 -64.18 42.61 52.96
N ASN A 483 -63.24 43.22 52.18
CA ASN A 483 -62.78 42.81 50.80
C ASN A 483 -61.24 43.04 50.47
N LEU A 484 -60.62 42.30 49.51
CA LEU A 484 -59.16 42.33 49.15
C LEU A 484 -58.79 42.07 47.66
N ASP A 485 -57.73 42.72 47.11
CA ASP A 485 -57.15 42.51 45.75
C ASP A 485 -55.64 42.11 45.76
N THR A 486 -55.29 40.96 45.16
CA THR A 486 -53.95 40.35 45.22
C THR A 486 -52.92 40.89 44.21
N ALA A 487 -53.31 41.74 43.26
CA ALA A 487 -52.43 42.26 42.19
C ALA A 487 -51.59 41.18 41.46
N GLY A 488 -52.19 40.01 41.21
CA GLY A 488 -51.58 38.89 40.49
C GLY A 488 -50.67 37.97 41.32
N GLY A 489 -50.76 38.01 42.65
CA GLY A 489 -50.25 36.95 43.52
C GLY A 489 -51.35 36.00 44.01
N THR A 490 -50.95 34.89 44.64
CA THR A 490 -51.86 33.89 45.23
C THR A 490 -51.81 33.96 46.74
N ILE A 491 -52.95 34.19 47.41
CA ILE A 491 -53.07 34.02 48.86
C ILE A 491 -53.13 32.52 49.12
N ASN A 492 -52.13 31.96 49.80
CA ASN A 492 -52.10 30.52 50.10
C ASN A 492 -52.89 30.21 51.38
N SER A 493 -52.90 31.14 52.35
CA SER A 493 -53.72 31.06 53.56
C SER A 493 -54.13 32.43 54.10
N GLY A 494 -55.21 32.47 54.90
CA GLY A 494 -55.61 33.66 55.67
C GLY A 494 -56.43 34.74 54.94
N ASN A 495 -57.13 34.41 53.85
CA ASN A 495 -58.04 35.37 53.19
C ASN A 495 -59.17 35.84 54.13
N VAL A 496 -59.55 37.13 54.06
CA VAL A 496 -60.53 37.75 54.96
C VAL A 496 -61.65 38.42 54.15
N THR A 497 -62.89 38.00 54.40
CA THR A 497 -64.12 38.58 53.81
C THR A 497 -65.04 39.20 54.85
N SER A 498 -64.78 39.02 56.14
CA SER A 498 -65.56 39.63 57.22
C SER A 498 -64.75 39.78 58.51
N TYR A 499 -65.20 40.64 59.43
CA TYR A 499 -64.48 40.92 60.69
C TYR A 499 -65.44 41.18 61.85
N ILE A 500 -64.93 41.24 63.08
CA ILE A 500 -65.79 41.15 64.24
C ILE A 500 -65.48 42.20 65.30
N TYR A 501 -66.52 42.79 65.90
CA TYR A 501 -66.40 43.71 67.03
C TYR A 501 -65.68 43.04 68.20
N GLY A 502 -64.51 43.58 68.55
CA GLY A 502 -63.58 43.02 69.53
C GLY A 502 -62.44 42.16 68.96
N ILE A 503 -62.49 41.69 67.69
CA ILE A 503 -61.34 41.06 67.01
C ILE A 503 -60.62 42.07 66.12
N GLY A 504 -61.37 42.73 65.24
CA GLY A 504 -60.77 43.22 63.99
C GLY A 504 -60.52 42.03 63.04
N ALA A 505 -59.50 42.13 62.19
CA ALA A 505 -58.96 41.01 61.40
C ALA A 505 -57.52 41.30 60.93
N GLN A 506 -56.66 40.29 60.88
CA GLN A 506 -55.31 40.42 60.29
C GLN A 506 -55.35 40.19 58.78
N LEU A 507 -54.58 40.94 58.00
CA LEU A 507 -54.50 40.77 56.55
C LEU A 507 -53.47 39.67 56.19
N PRO A 508 -53.73 38.82 55.18
CA PRO A 508 -52.92 37.63 54.90
C PRO A 508 -51.47 37.96 54.55
N THR A 509 -50.52 37.42 55.30
CA THR A 509 -49.07 37.56 55.03
C THR A 509 -48.50 36.38 54.22
N ASP A 510 -49.17 35.23 54.24
CA ASP A 510 -48.86 34.07 53.38
C ASP A 510 -49.52 34.22 52.00
N ILE A 511 -48.87 35.06 51.19
CA ILE A 511 -49.20 35.33 49.81
C ILE A 511 -47.93 35.18 48.98
N THR A 512 -47.98 34.42 47.88
CA THR A 512 -46.80 34.13 47.05
C THR A 512 -46.99 34.56 45.60
N ARG A 513 -45.86 34.91 44.99
CA ARG A 513 -45.70 35.19 43.56
C ARG A 513 -44.27 34.78 43.21
N ALA A 514 -44.09 33.75 42.38
CA ALA A 514 -42.77 33.17 42.13
C ALA A 514 -41.78 34.23 41.64
N GLY A 515 -40.62 34.34 42.28
CA GLY A 515 -39.59 35.33 41.98
C GLY A 515 -39.84 36.73 42.53
N TYR A 516 -40.91 36.95 43.29
CA TYR A 516 -41.23 38.24 43.88
C TYR A 516 -41.32 38.16 45.41
N ILE A 517 -40.83 39.20 46.06
CA ILE A 517 -40.92 39.45 47.50
C ILE A 517 -42.21 40.26 47.75
N PHE A 518 -43.03 39.83 48.72
CA PHE A 518 -44.25 40.52 49.09
C PHE A 518 -43.94 41.78 49.92
N ASN A 519 -44.44 42.93 49.49
CA ASN A 519 -44.21 44.21 50.18
C ASN A 519 -45.28 44.52 51.24
N GLY A 520 -46.44 43.86 51.21
CA GLY A 520 -47.57 44.11 52.10
C GLY A 520 -48.87 44.56 51.40
N TRP A 521 -49.92 44.71 52.19
CA TRP A 521 -51.22 45.27 51.80
C TRP A 521 -51.25 46.79 51.98
N PHE A 522 -52.08 47.46 51.19
CA PHE A 522 -52.18 48.92 51.13
C PHE A 522 -53.64 49.38 51.06
N ASP A 523 -53.95 50.45 51.79
CA ASP A 523 -55.15 51.26 51.68
C ASP A 523 -54.77 52.54 50.92
N GLY A 524 -55.08 52.57 49.62
CA GLY A 524 -54.56 53.55 48.68
C GLY A 524 -53.02 53.57 48.67
N ALA A 525 -52.42 54.60 49.29
CA ALA A 525 -50.97 54.74 49.42
C ALA A 525 -50.40 54.31 50.79
N VAL A 526 -51.25 53.96 51.77
CA VAL A 526 -50.83 53.67 53.15
C VAL A 526 -50.70 52.16 53.34
N LYS A 527 -49.53 51.67 53.77
CA LYS A 527 -49.34 50.26 54.09
C LYS A 527 -50.15 49.88 55.34
N VAL A 528 -50.94 48.81 55.23
CA VAL A 528 -51.78 48.25 56.29
C VAL A 528 -51.44 46.78 56.55
N THR A 529 -51.77 46.30 57.74
CA THR A 529 -51.57 44.88 58.14
C THR A 529 -52.78 44.26 58.84
N ASN A 530 -53.71 45.08 59.34
CA ASN A 530 -54.90 44.62 60.06
C ASN A 530 -56.01 45.69 60.09
N ILE A 531 -57.21 45.23 60.42
CA ILE A 531 -58.40 45.98 60.83
C ILE A 531 -58.47 45.90 62.36
N SER A 532 -58.82 46.97 63.06
CA SER A 532 -58.71 47.04 64.53
C SER A 532 -59.87 46.37 65.27
N ALA A 533 -59.60 45.84 66.47
CA ALA A 533 -60.59 45.30 67.40
C ALA A 533 -61.69 46.31 67.83
N THR A 534 -61.39 47.60 67.77
CA THR A 534 -62.31 48.69 68.10
C THR A 534 -63.08 49.24 66.89
N ASP A 535 -62.78 48.77 65.68
CA ASP A 535 -63.42 49.28 64.46
C ASP A 535 -64.88 48.83 64.34
N THR A 536 -65.67 49.63 63.63
CA THR A 536 -67.05 49.33 63.24
C THR A 536 -67.25 49.73 61.76
N GLY A 537 -67.99 48.91 60.99
CA GLY A 537 -68.21 49.13 59.54
C GLY A 537 -67.06 48.70 58.61
N ASP A 538 -67.35 48.56 57.32
CA ASP A 538 -66.65 47.63 56.39
C ASP A 538 -65.39 48.20 55.69
N LYS A 539 -64.56 47.35 55.05
CA LYS A 539 -63.15 47.66 54.64
C LYS A 539 -62.71 47.07 53.27
N ASN A 540 -61.70 47.66 52.60
CA ASN A 540 -61.14 47.24 51.28
C ASN A 540 -59.61 47.49 51.15
N TYR A 541 -58.79 46.56 50.62
CA TYR A 541 -57.31 46.73 50.45
C TYR A 541 -56.66 46.03 49.21
N THR A 542 -55.44 46.43 48.82
CA THR A 542 -54.68 45.92 47.64
C THR A 542 -53.22 45.52 47.95
N ALA A 543 -52.63 44.54 47.26
CA ALA A 543 -51.27 44.00 47.49
C ALA A 543 -50.14 44.58 46.59
N HIS A 544 -48.91 44.70 47.12
CA HIS A 544 -47.71 45.16 46.38
C HIS A 544 -46.51 44.18 46.42
N TRP A 545 -45.61 44.25 45.42
CA TRP A 545 -44.55 43.27 45.14
C TRP A 545 -43.22 43.89 44.68
N THR A 546 -42.07 43.23 44.95
CA THR A 546 -40.73 43.59 44.42
C THR A 546 -40.03 42.35 43.81
N PRO A 547 -39.35 42.41 42.66
CA PRO A 547 -38.58 41.27 42.14
C PRO A 547 -37.44 40.82 43.07
N SER A 548 -37.24 39.51 43.21
CA SER A 548 -36.18 38.89 44.01
C SER A 548 -34.84 38.94 43.29
N ASN A 549 -33.78 39.36 43.98
CA ASN A 549 -32.41 39.49 43.45
C ASN A 549 -31.57 38.19 43.50
N ASN A 550 -32.11 37.11 44.08
CA ASN A 550 -31.41 35.83 44.27
C ASN A 550 -32.16 34.66 43.59
N THR A 551 -32.55 34.84 42.34
CA THR A 551 -33.30 33.85 41.56
C THR A 551 -32.31 33.03 40.72
N PRO A 552 -32.28 31.68 40.83
CA PRO A 552 -31.33 30.85 40.09
C PRO A 552 -31.67 30.77 38.59
N TYR A 553 -30.65 30.50 37.78
CA TYR A 553 -30.78 30.11 36.37
C TYR A 553 -29.59 29.22 35.96
N THR A 554 -29.78 28.37 34.95
CA THR A 554 -28.77 27.42 34.47
C THR A 554 -28.13 27.90 33.18
N ILE A 555 -26.83 27.72 33.04
CA ILE A 555 -26.10 27.86 31.77
C ILE A 555 -25.60 26.48 31.36
N LYS A 556 -25.81 26.12 30.09
CA LYS A 556 -25.25 24.91 29.48
C LYS A 556 -24.24 25.31 28.42
N HIS A 557 -23.06 24.73 28.48
CA HIS A 557 -22.08 24.77 27.39
C HIS A 557 -22.19 23.49 26.59
N LEU A 558 -22.50 23.58 25.29
CA LEU A 558 -22.67 22.42 24.41
C LEU A 558 -21.69 22.44 23.24
N ARG A 559 -20.90 21.39 23.08
CA ARG A 559 -19.93 21.26 21.97
C ARG A 559 -20.53 20.41 20.85
N GLU A 560 -20.27 20.81 19.60
CA GLU A 560 -20.62 20.01 18.42
C GLU A 560 -19.73 18.75 18.34
N ASP A 561 -20.32 17.58 18.09
CA ASP A 561 -19.60 16.35 17.80
C ASP A 561 -19.13 16.29 16.32
N LEU A 562 -18.61 15.14 15.89
CA LEU A 562 -18.22 14.97 14.48
C LEU A 562 -19.44 14.91 13.55
N ASN A 563 -20.59 14.43 14.03
CA ASN A 563 -21.85 14.26 13.28
C ASN A 563 -22.73 15.52 13.21
N GLY A 564 -22.34 16.61 13.87
CA GLY A 564 -23.14 17.85 13.94
C GLY A 564 -24.20 17.88 15.05
N GLN A 565 -24.11 16.99 16.04
CA GLN A 565 -24.97 16.97 17.22
C GLN A 565 -24.30 17.69 18.39
N TYR A 566 -25.07 18.38 19.22
CA TYR A 566 -24.56 19.12 20.37
C TYR A 566 -24.70 18.32 21.66
N THR A 567 -23.57 17.95 22.27
CA THR A 567 -23.51 17.31 23.59
C THR A 567 -23.21 18.33 24.66
N ILE A 568 -23.79 18.17 25.86
CA ILE A 568 -23.49 19.02 27.01
C ILE A 568 -22.07 18.67 27.50
N GLU A 569 -21.20 19.67 27.50
CA GLU A 569 -19.84 19.58 28.06
C GLU A 569 -19.87 19.91 29.56
N GLU A 570 -20.54 21.00 29.91
CA GLU A 570 -20.50 21.59 31.23
C GLU A 570 -21.83 22.30 31.54
N MET A 571 -22.21 22.31 32.82
CA MET A 571 -23.37 23.05 33.32
C MET A 571 -22.97 23.85 34.55
N GLU A 572 -23.34 25.13 34.59
CA GLU A 572 -23.15 26.01 35.74
C GLU A 572 -24.49 26.64 36.17
N ILE A 573 -24.65 26.89 37.47
CA ILE A 573 -25.82 27.58 38.03
C ILE A 573 -25.37 28.96 38.49
N LYS A 574 -26.08 29.99 38.07
CA LYS A 574 -25.90 31.38 38.51
C LYS A 574 -27.19 31.93 39.09
N TYR A 575 -27.09 33.09 39.73
CA TYR A 575 -28.20 33.77 40.38
C TYR A 575 -28.30 35.21 39.87
N GLY A 576 -29.51 35.77 39.86
CA GLY A 576 -29.76 37.15 39.49
C GLY A 576 -31.19 37.61 39.80
N THR A 577 -31.55 38.80 39.33
CA THR A 577 -32.84 39.40 39.63
C THR A 577 -33.93 38.91 38.69
N THR A 578 -35.07 38.48 39.24
CA THR A 578 -36.27 38.13 38.44
C THR A 578 -36.63 39.28 37.50
N ASP A 579 -37.01 38.94 36.26
CA ASP A 579 -37.32 39.87 35.16
C ASP A 579 -36.17 40.81 34.71
N THR A 580 -34.94 40.57 35.18
CA THR A 580 -33.71 41.09 34.54
C THR A 580 -33.11 40.05 33.59
N ASP A 581 -32.16 40.49 32.76
CA ASP A 581 -31.52 39.64 31.76
C ASP A 581 -30.39 38.83 32.40
N THR A 582 -30.18 37.59 31.95
CA THR A 582 -29.07 36.73 32.40
C THR A 582 -27.70 37.33 32.11
N SER A 583 -26.69 36.87 32.86
CA SER A 583 -25.28 37.27 32.75
C SER A 583 -24.39 36.10 32.34
N ALA A 584 -24.88 35.28 31.39
CA ALA A 584 -24.14 34.15 30.86
C ALA A 584 -22.96 34.62 29.99
N LEU A 585 -21.81 33.96 30.11
CA LEU A 585 -20.59 34.27 29.36
C LEU A 585 -20.17 33.04 28.55
N LYS A 586 -19.63 33.25 27.35
CA LYS A 586 -18.92 32.18 26.64
C LYS A 586 -17.60 31.87 27.34
N ARG A 587 -17.11 30.66 27.12
CA ARG A 587 -15.73 30.22 27.40
C ARG A 587 -15.01 30.05 26.07
N ASP A 588 -13.69 29.89 26.11
CA ASP A 588 -12.91 29.59 24.90
C ASP A 588 -12.45 28.14 24.96
N TYR A 589 -12.80 27.35 23.94
CA TYR A 589 -12.41 25.94 23.80
C TYR A 589 -11.59 25.78 22.51
N THR A 590 -10.36 25.27 22.62
CA THR A 590 -9.46 25.06 21.47
C THR A 590 -10.13 24.20 20.39
N GLY A 591 -10.12 24.68 19.14
CA GLY A 591 -10.75 24.01 18.01
C GLY A 591 -12.27 24.19 17.89
N PHE A 592 -12.87 25.11 18.66
CA PHE A 592 -14.31 25.44 18.57
C PHE A 592 -14.56 26.95 18.53
N THR A 593 -15.70 27.35 17.97
CA THR A 593 -16.19 28.74 17.92
C THR A 593 -17.55 28.87 18.61
N ALA A 594 -17.69 29.81 19.53
CA ALA A 594 -18.96 30.05 20.22
C ALA A 594 -19.99 30.74 19.30
N GLN A 595 -21.18 30.16 19.17
CA GLN A 595 -22.32 30.78 18.48
C GLN A 595 -22.80 32.03 19.22
N ASN A 596 -23.43 32.94 18.46
CA ASN A 596 -24.14 34.10 19.01
C ASN A 596 -25.39 33.64 19.79
N PHE A 597 -25.29 33.61 21.12
CA PHE A 597 -26.40 33.35 22.03
C PHE A 597 -27.04 34.67 22.51
N LYS A 598 -28.26 34.58 23.05
CA LYS A 598 -28.97 35.72 23.67
C LYS A 598 -29.08 35.50 25.17
N GLN A 599 -29.03 36.60 25.93
CA GLN A 599 -29.48 36.56 27.32
C GLN A 599 -31.01 36.42 27.37
N SER A 600 -31.51 35.77 28.40
CA SER A 600 -32.93 35.52 28.63
C SER A 600 -33.39 36.25 29.89
N LYS A 601 -34.70 36.49 30.03
CA LYS A 601 -35.27 36.94 31.31
C LYS A 601 -35.15 35.84 32.36
N ILE A 602 -34.73 36.20 33.57
CA ILE A 602 -34.70 35.29 34.72
C ILE A 602 -36.14 35.11 35.22
N ALA A 603 -36.70 33.93 34.97
CA ALA A 603 -38.06 33.57 35.36
C ALA A 603 -38.12 33.27 36.87
N GLY A 604 -39.15 33.77 37.55
CA GLY A 604 -39.26 33.73 39.01
C GLY A 604 -39.37 32.34 39.64
N ASN A 605 -39.60 31.29 38.85
CA ASN A 605 -39.57 29.89 39.27
C ASN A 605 -38.16 29.25 39.18
N GLY A 606 -37.15 29.99 38.72
CA GLY A 606 -35.80 29.50 38.51
C GLY A 606 -35.57 28.64 37.26
N SER A 607 -36.56 28.52 36.36
CA SER A 607 -36.47 27.61 35.20
C SER A 607 -35.80 28.21 33.95
N THR A 608 -35.13 29.37 34.08
CA THR A 608 -34.40 29.97 32.94
C THR A 608 -33.15 29.18 32.63
N VAL A 609 -32.99 28.79 31.36
CA VAL A 609 -31.79 28.14 30.84
C VAL A 609 -31.21 28.99 29.71
N VAL A 610 -29.89 29.18 29.71
CA VAL A 610 -29.14 29.75 28.58
C VAL A 610 -28.27 28.66 27.98
N GLU A 611 -28.45 28.37 26.69
CA GLU A 611 -27.58 27.45 25.95
C GLU A 611 -26.54 28.23 25.16
N ILE A 612 -25.26 27.91 25.38
CA ILE A 612 -24.14 28.42 24.59
C ILE A 612 -23.59 27.24 23.80
N ARG A 613 -23.77 27.30 22.48
CA ARG A 613 -23.35 26.25 21.54
C ARG A 613 -22.02 26.62 20.91
N TYR A 614 -21.17 25.61 20.72
CA TYR A 614 -19.83 25.76 20.21
C TYR A 614 -19.65 24.91 18.95
N ASP A 615 -19.62 25.57 17.79
CA ASP A 615 -19.34 24.97 16.48
C ASP A 615 -17.93 24.38 16.49
N ARG A 616 -17.76 23.20 15.91
CA ARG A 616 -16.46 22.55 15.76
C ARG A 616 -15.76 23.12 14.54
N ASN A 617 -14.64 23.79 14.77
CA ASN A 617 -13.86 24.39 13.69
C ASN A 617 -13.40 23.29 12.72
N SER A 618 -13.36 23.65 11.43
CA SER A 618 -12.77 22.81 10.40
C SER A 618 -11.54 23.51 9.83
N TYR A 619 -10.45 22.78 9.68
CA TYR A 619 -9.14 23.27 9.26
C TYR A 619 -8.75 22.61 7.95
N ARG A 620 -7.96 23.30 7.12
CA ARG A 620 -7.55 22.77 5.82
C ARG A 620 -6.52 21.66 6.01
N LEU A 621 -6.71 20.55 5.32
CA LEU A 621 -5.73 19.50 5.15
C LEU A 621 -5.45 19.35 3.64
N PHE A 622 -4.19 19.49 3.24
CA PHE A 622 -3.77 19.35 1.86
C PHE A 622 -2.59 18.39 1.73
N TRP A 623 -2.70 17.42 0.83
CA TRP A 623 -1.64 16.45 0.54
C TRP A 623 -0.98 16.80 -0.79
N HIS A 624 0.29 17.19 -0.74
CA HIS A 624 1.12 17.51 -1.89
C HIS A 624 1.95 16.30 -2.28
N LEU A 625 1.90 15.88 -3.54
CA LEU A 625 2.76 14.82 -4.08
C LEU A 625 3.29 15.26 -5.44
N GLU A 626 4.60 15.49 -5.52
CA GLU A 626 5.20 16.00 -6.75
C GLU A 626 5.34 14.88 -7.80
N ASN A 627 4.87 15.15 -9.03
CA ASN A 627 4.98 14.26 -10.20
C ASN A 627 4.38 12.84 -10.05
N GLY A 628 3.56 12.59 -9.03
CA GLY A 628 2.87 11.31 -8.79
C GLY A 628 1.35 11.45 -8.68
N SER A 629 0.66 10.35 -8.38
CA SER A 629 -0.80 10.31 -8.17
C SER A 629 -1.18 9.96 -6.74
N LEU A 630 -2.31 10.49 -6.27
CA LEU A 630 -2.85 10.23 -4.93
C LEU A 630 -4.14 9.41 -5.00
N GLY A 631 -4.07 8.19 -4.49
CA GLY A 631 -5.18 7.25 -4.40
C GLY A 631 -5.91 7.34 -3.06
N GLY A 632 -7.25 7.32 -3.10
CA GLY A 632 -8.10 7.30 -1.91
C GLY A 632 -9.18 8.38 -1.91
N ASN A 633 -10.05 8.35 -0.90
CA ASN A 633 -11.26 9.18 -0.85
C ASN A 633 -11.02 10.63 -0.41
N TYR A 634 -9.80 11.02 -0.04
CA TYR A 634 -9.51 12.36 0.49
C TYR A 634 -8.07 12.80 0.19
N THR A 635 -7.92 13.79 -0.70
CA THR A 635 -6.62 14.34 -1.12
C THR A 635 -6.47 15.83 -0.82
N SER A 636 -7.58 16.55 -0.64
CA SER A 636 -7.60 17.92 -0.11
C SER A 636 -8.98 18.28 0.43
N GLY A 637 -9.05 19.21 1.39
CA GLY A 637 -10.30 19.81 1.85
C GLY A 637 -10.22 20.38 3.26
N ASN A 638 -11.38 20.66 3.85
CA ASN A 638 -11.50 21.03 5.27
C ASN A 638 -11.88 19.80 6.10
N VAL A 639 -11.19 19.57 7.21
CA VAL A 639 -11.37 18.46 8.17
C VAL A 639 -11.80 19.03 9.52
N LYS A 640 -12.79 18.43 10.18
CA LYS A 640 -13.22 18.87 11.52
C LYS A 640 -12.14 18.62 12.57
N PHE A 641 -11.96 19.55 13.50
CA PHE A 641 -11.06 19.38 14.65
C PHE A 641 -11.33 18.07 15.39
N GLY A 642 -10.29 17.27 15.65
CA GLY A 642 -10.40 15.97 16.32
C GLY A 642 -11.02 14.84 15.47
N GLN A 643 -11.28 15.05 14.18
CA GLN A 643 -11.62 13.97 13.24
C GLN A 643 -10.36 13.17 12.90
N THR A 644 -10.48 11.84 12.79
CA THR A 644 -9.35 10.97 12.41
C THR A 644 -8.81 11.30 11.02
N ILE A 645 -7.49 11.42 10.92
CA ILE A 645 -6.77 11.55 9.64
C ILE A 645 -6.31 10.16 9.21
N THR A 646 -6.53 9.83 7.93
CA THR A 646 -5.91 8.68 7.26
C THR A 646 -5.13 9.23 6.06
N PRO A 647 -3.84 8.90 5.88
CA PRO A 647 -3.10 9.30 4.68
C PRO A 647 -3.68 8.66 3.42
N PRO A 648 -3.67 9.36 2.27
CA PRO A 648 -3.90 8.75 0.96
C PRO A 648 -2.73 7.82 0.58
N ASN A 649 -2.98 6.90 -0.36
CA ASN A 649 -1.91 6.17 -1.05
C ASN A 649 -1.19 7.12 -2.02
N ALA A 650 0.13 7.00 -2.13
CA ALA A 650 0.93 7.73 -3.10
C ALA A 650 1.53 6.76 -4.11
N GLU A 651 1.14 6.89 -5.38
CA GLU A 651 1.43 5.93 -6.44
C GLU A 651 2.03 6.65 -7.67
N LYS A 652 3.24 6.23 -8.09
CA LYS A 652 3.91 6.64 -9.34
C LYS A 652 4.74 5.46 -9.85
N ASP A 653 4.59 5.11 -11.12
CA ASP A 653 5.32 4.00 -11.75
C ASP A 653 6.84 4.18 -11.65
N GLY A 654 7.54 3.14 -11.22
CA GLY A 654 9.00 3.14 -11.07
C GLY A 654 9.54 3.95 -9.89
N TYR A 655 8.71 4.35 -8.93
CA TYR A 655 9.12 5.04 -7.72
C TYR A 655 8.65 4.32 -6.45
N THR A 656 9.43 4.42 -5.38
CA THR A 656 9.09 3.95 -4.04
C THR A 656 8.66 5.13 -3.17
N PHE A 657 7.47 5.05 -2.59
CA PHE A 657 7.02 6.03 -1.61
C PHE A 657 7.84 5.92 -0.31
N SER A 658 8.45 7.04 0.08
CA SER A 658 9.46 7.09 1.15
C SER A 658 8.95 7.74 2.44
N GLY A 659 7.72 8.26 2.46
CA GLY A 659 7.08 8.85 3.64
C GLY A 659 6.53 10.26 3.41
N TRP A 660 5.86 10.75 4.45
CA TRP A 660 5.25 12.08 4.51
C TRP A 660 6.10 13.05 5.33
N TYR A 661 6.10 14.31 4.94
CA TYR A 661 6.96 15.39 5.45
C TYR A 661 6.12 16.66 5.70
N GLN A 662 6.55 17.50 6.64
CA GLN A 662 5.85 18.74 7.01
C GLN A 662 6.36 19.98 6.27
N ASP A 663 7.40 19.80 5.45
CA ASP A 663 8.11 20.84 4.71
C ASP A 663 8.23 20.47 3.22
N PRO A 664 8.10 21.45 2.30
CA PRO A 664 8.30 21.20 0.87
C PRO A 664 9.74 20.81 0.53
N GLU A 665 10.72 21.14 1.40
CA GLU A 665 12.11 20.71 1.29
C GLU A 665 12.34 19.23 1.68
N LEU A 666 11.31 18.53 2.19
CA LEU A 666 11.33 17.10 2.55
C LEU A 666 12.44 16.73 3.56
N GLN A 667 12.74 17.63 4.51
CA GLN A 667 13.77 17.42 5.54
C GLN A 667 13.20 16.92 6.86
N ASN A 668 11.95 17.28 7.19
CA ASN A 668 11.32 16.99 8.48
C ASN A 668 10.17 15.97 8.31
N PRO A 669 10.37 14.68 8.65
CA PRO A 669 9.33 13.65 8.53
C PRO A 669 8.11 13.99 9.39
N PHE A 670 6.92 13.97 8.80
CA PHE A 670 5.67 14.26 9.48
C PHE A 670 5.10 12.99 10.09
N ILE A 671 5.13 12.89 11.41
CA ILE A 671 4.36 11.90 12.16
C ILE A 671 2.89 12.34 12.10
N ILE A 672 2.14 11.79 11.15
CA ILE A 672 0.73 12.14 10.94
C ILE A 672 -0.04 11.98 12.26
N PRO A 673 -0.66 13.05 12.80
CA PRO A 673 -1.43 12.95 14.02
C PRO A 673 -2.70 12.13 13.78
N LEU A 674 -3.04 11.26 14.74
CA LEU A 674 -4.20 10.37 14.64
C LEU A 674 -5.54 11.12 14.49
N ALA A 675 -5.57 12.43 14.77
CA ALA A 675 -6.72 13.30 14.58
C ALA A 675 -6.30 14.74 14.24
N MET A 676 -7.17 15.48 13.55
CA MET A 676 -6.91 16.85 13.09
C MET A 676 -6.67 17.83 14.25
N PRO A 677 -5.54 18.56 14.30
CA PRO A 677 -5.26 19.60 15.28
C PRO A 677 -6.07 20.89 14.99
N ALA A 678 -5.84 21.92 15.80
CA ALA A 678 -6.57 23.19 15.73
C ALA A 678 -5.91 24.21 14.78
N GLU A 679 -5.30 23.74 13.69
CA GLU A 679 -4.55 24.51 12.70
C GLU A 679 -4.60 23.84 11.32
N ASP A 680 -4.33 24.62 10.26
CA ASP A 680 -4.20 24.12 8.89
C ASP A 680 -2.93 23.26 8.74
N ILE A 681 -2.99 22.19 7.93
CA ILE A 681 -1.84 21.34 7.61
C ILE A 681 -1.66 21.21 6.08
N ASP A 682 -0.44 21.47 5.63
CA ASP A 682 0.09 21.03 4.34
C ASP A 682 1.09 19.88 4.58
N VAL A 683 0.93 18.75 3.89
CA VAL A 683 1.79 17.56 4.02
C VAL A 683 2.39 17.20 2.67
N TYR A 684 3.70 16.93 2.62
CA TYR A 684 4.46 16.70 1.39
C TYR A 684 4.94 15.25 1.30
N GLY A 685 4.63 14.58 0.19
CA GLY A 685 4.95 13.17 -0.03
C GLY A 685 6.27 13.00 -0.77
N ARG A 686 7.20 12.21 -0.22
CA ARG A 686 8.49 11.92 -0.87
C ARG A 686 8.42 10.64 -1.70
N LEU A 687 8.73 10.75 -2.98
CA LEU A 687 8.99 9.63 -3.88
C LEU A 687 10.51 9.49 -4.10
N THR A 688 11.02 8.27 -4.14
CA THR A 688 12.42 7.96 -4.48
C THR A 688 12.43 7.08 -5.74
N ALA A 689 13.23 7.43 -6.75
CA ALA A 689 13.32 6.68 -7.99
C ALA A 689 13.88 5.27 -7.74
N ASN A 690 13.23 4.25 -8.30
CA ASN A 690 13.70 2.88 -8.19
C ASN A 690 15.00 2.70 -9.00
N SER A 691 15.94 1.94 -8.45
CA SER A 691 17.23 1.64 -9.07
C SER A 691 17.27 0.23 -9.67
N GLY A 692 18.25 -0.03 -10.53
CA GLY A 692 18.39 -1.33 -11.21
C GLY A 692 17.46 -1.49 -12.42
N ILE A 693 16.82 -0.40 -12.87
CA ILE A 693 15.93 -0.40 -14.02
C ILE A 693 16.77 -0.53 -15.29
N ALA A 694 16.49 -1.57 -16.09
CA ALA A 694 17.29 -1.90 -17.25
C ALA A 694 17.07 -0.92 -18.42
N TYR A 695 18.11 -0.64 -19.18
CA TYR A 695 18.03 0.02 -20.49
C TYR A 695 19.07 -0.56 -21.45
N LYS A 696 18.95 -0.21 -22.73
CA LYS A 696 19.82 -0.71 -23.80
C LYS A 696 20.47 0.43 -24.58
N VAL A 697 21.64 0.16 -25.12
CA VAL A 697 22.30 0.97 -26.16
C VAL A 697 22.48 0.07 -27.38
N GLN A 698 22.11 0.55 -28.56
CA GLN A 698 22.10 -0.22 -29.80
C GLN A 698 22.92 0.48 -30.89
N HIS A 699 23.86 -0.26 -31.49
CA HIS A 699 24.72 0.26 -32.55
C HIS A 699 24.29 -0.36 -33.88
N TYR A 700 23.98 0.50 -34.85
CA TYR A 700 23.50 0.15 -36.18
C TYR A 700 24.54 0.58 -37.20
N LEU A 701 25.09 -0.36 -37.97
CA LEU A 701 25.99 -0.05 -39.08
C LEU A 701 25.18 0.04 -40.37
N GLU A 702 25.54 0.98 -41.24
CA GLU A 702 24.97 1.08 -42.58
C GLU A 702 25.22 -0.22 -43.37
N ASN A 703 24.30 -0.53 -44.27
CA ASN A 703 24.46 -1.65 -45.20
C ASN A 703 25.49 -1.29 -46.28
N ALA A 704 26.13 -2.30 -46.87
CA ALA A 704 27.17 -2.08 -47.87
C ALA A 704 26.57 -1.75 -49.25
N ASP A 705 25.57 -2.52 -49.69
CA ASP A 705 24.98 -2.45 -51.03
C ASP A 705 23.61 -1.73 -51.08
N ASP A 706 23.15 -1.16 -49.95
CA ASP A 706 21.92 -0.37 -49.86
C ASP A 706 22.02 0.77 -48.81
N ASP A 707 20.99 1.62 -48.71
CA ASP A 707 20.92 2.79 -47.82
C ASP A 707 20.20 2.53 -46.48
N GLY A 708 20.02 1.26 -46.11
CA GLY A 708 19.53 0.81 -44.81
C GLY A 708 20.64 0.65 -43.78
N TYR A 709 20.25 0.27 -42.56
CA TYR A 709 21.17 -0.04 -41.47
C TYR A 709 20.78 -1.35 -40.78
N THR A 710 21.77 -2.14 -40.40
CA THR A 710 21.61 -3.41 -39.68
C THR A 710 22.10 -3.27 -38.23
N LEU A 711 21.35 -3.86 -37.28
CA LEU A 711 21.76 -3.90 -35.87
C LEU A 711 23.01 -4.76 -35.71
N TYR A 712 24.11 -4.14 -35.28
CA TYR A 712 25.42 -4.78 -35.12
C TYR A 712 25.68 -5.20 -33.67
N GLU A 713 25.39 -4.31 -32.71
CA GLU A 713 25.66 -4.56 -31.28
C GLU A 713 24.49 -4.09 -30.39
N THR A 714 24.32 -4.70 -29.22
CA THR A 714 23.41 -4.20 -28.18
C THR A 714 24.01 -4.40 -26.78
N GLU A 715 24.29 -3.29 -26.11
CA GLU A 715 24.75 -3.25 -24.73
C GLU A 715 23.55 -3.14 -23.78
N ASN A 716 23.70 -3.67 -22.56
CA ASN A 716 22.62 -3.71 -21.56
C ASN A 716 23.16 -3.09 -20.26
N TYR A 717 22.45 -2.08 -19.75
CA TYR A 717 22.82 -1.29 -18.58
C TYR A 717 21.64 -1.22 -17.59
N THR A 718 21.90 -0.62 -16.42
CA THR A 718 20.87 -0.32 -15.41
C THR A 718 21.11 1.04 -14.79
N GLY A 719 20.03 1.78 -14.50
CA GLY A 719 20.08 3.06 -13.78
C GLY A 719 18.87 3.26 -12.86
N TYR A 720 18.49 4.51 -12.64
CA TYR A 720 17.33 4.93 -11.86
C TYR A 720 16.17 5.39 -12.76
N THR A 721 14.92 5.23 -12.34
CA THR A 721 13.75 5.78 -13.06
C THR A 721 13.87 7.30 -13.26
N ASP A 722 13.50 7.78 -14.44
CA ASP A 722 13.59 9.17 -14.92
C ASP A 722 15.03 9.77 -14.96
N GLU A 723 16.07 8.94 -14.75
CA GLU A 723 17.48 9.32 -14.97
C GLU A 723 17.75 9.56 -16.45
N GLU A 724 18.34 10.71 -16.78
CA GLU A 724 18.74 11.09 -18.13
C GLU A 724 20.09 10.44 -18.46
N VAL A 725 20.10 9.42 -19.34
CA VAL A 725 21.31 8.72 -19.76
C VAL A 725 21.64 9.02 -21.22
N THR A 726 22.94 9.07 -21.54
CA THR A 726 23.47 9.35 -22.87
C THR A 726 24.39 8.21 -23.30
N ALA A 727 24.26 7.75 -24.54
CA ALA A 727 25.10 6.70 -25.09
C ALA A 727 26.46 7.25 -25.56
N THR A 728 27.52 6.46 -25.34
CA THR A 728 28.86 6.76 -25.85
C THR A 728 29.00 6.22 -27.28
N GLN A 729 29.65 6.98 -28.16
CA GLN A 729 30.03 6.49 -29.49
C GLN A 729 31.13 5.42 -29.38
N LYS A 730 31.13 4.46 -30.32
CA LYS A 730 32.22 3.50 -30.51
C LYS A 730 32.87 3.71 -31.86
N ASP A 731 34.17 3.50 -31.93
CA ASP A 731 34.90 3.46 -33.20
C ASP A 731 34.67 2.11 -33.88
N TYR A 732 34.38 2.12 -35.18
CA TYR A 732 34.23 0.92 -36.01
C TYR A 732 35.02 1.13 -37.31
N ASP A 733 35.73 0.10 -37.78
CA ASP A 733 36.63 0.21 -38.93
C ASP A 733 35.90 0.74 -40.18
N TYR A 734 36.40 1.85 -40.73
CA TYR A 734 35.87 2.55 -41.91
C TYR A 734 34.39 2.93 -41.82
N CYS A 735 33.89 3.19 -40.61
CA CYS A 735 32.54 3.71 -40.35
C CYS A 735 32.60 4.92 -39.42
N TYR A 736 31.79 5.95 -39.67
CA TYR A 736 31.73 7.17 -38.84
C TYR A 736 30.31 7.37 -38.27
N PHE A 737 30.22 7.95 -37.08
CA PHE A 737 28.93 8.17 -36.42
C PHE A 737 28.07 9.21 -37.18
N ASN A 738 26.83 8.83 -37.52
CA ASN A 738 25.84 9.70 -38.13
C ASN A 738 24.78 10.14 -37.09
N GLY A 739 24.90 11.40 -36.66
CA GLY A 739 23.97 12.03 -35.74
C GLY A 739 22.59 12.35 -36.33
N ASP A 740 22.52 12.54 -37.65
CA ASP A 740 21.32 12.98 -38.38
C ASP A 740 20.48 11.81 -38.93
N ALA A 741 20.97 10.56 -38.81
CA ALA A 741 20.28 9.37 -39.29
C ALA A 741 18.87 9.21 -38.66
N PRO A 742 17.83 8.90 -39.47
CA PRO A 742 16.44 8.87 -39.02
C PRO A 742 16.14 7.69 -38.09
N GLY A 743 16.36 7.90 -36.79
CA GLY A 743 16.24 6.89 -35.75
C GLY A 743 17.27 7.02 -34.62
N THR A 744 18.31 7.85 -34.81
CA THR A 744 19.32 8.15 -33.80
C THR A 744 18.68 8.70 -32.52
N LEU A 745 19.08 8.10 -31.39
CA LEU A 745 18.68 8.47 -30.04
C LEU A 745 19.90 8.38 -29.11
N LEU A 746 20.87 9.27 -29.34
CA LEU A 746 21.40 10.20 -28.32
C LEU A 746 21.35 9.76 -26.86
N SER A 747 20.31 10.30 -26.23
CA SER A 747 20.06 10.29 -24.82
C SER A 747 18.55 10.14 -24.58
N GLY A 748 18.19 9.82 -23.35
CA GLY A 748 16.80 9.81 -22.93
C GLY A 748 16.66 9.33 -21.50
N LYS A 749 15.45 9.48 -20.97
CA LYS A 749 15.12 9.07 -19.60
C LYS A 749 14.83 7.58 -19.50
N ILE A 750 15.42 6.93 -18.49
CA ILE A 750 15.12 5.53 -18.16
C ILE A 750 13.67 5.43 -17.69
N LYS A 751 12.84 4.78 -18.49
CA LYS A 751 11.44 4.50 -18.14
C LYS A 751 11.33 3.39 -17.10
N ALA A 752 10.31 3.47 -16.24
CA ALA A 752 10.00 2.51 -15.19
C ALA A 752 9.83 1.04 -15.66
N ASP A 753 9.40 0.84 -16.91
CA ASP A 753 9.18 -0.46 -17.55
C ASP A 753 10.45 -1.06 -18.19
N GLY A 754 11.56 -0.33 -18.18
CA GLY A 754 12.81 -0.71 -18.84
C GLY A 754 12.78 -0.64 -20.37
N SER A 755 11.82 0.07 -20.99
CA SER A 755 11.68 0.17 -22.45
C SER A 755 12.75 1.02 -23.14
N LEU A 756 13.64 1.72 -22.41
CA LEU A 756 14.60 2.63 -23.04
C LEU A 756 15.65 1.85 -23.86
N ALA A 757 15.71 2.15 -25.16
CA ALA A 757 16.75 1.69 -26.07
C ALA A 757 17.31 2.92 -26.81
N LEU A 758 18.49 3.38 -26.37
CA LEU A 758 19.27 4.40 -27.08
C LEU A 758 19.84 3.80 -28.36
N LYS A 759 20.00 4.62 -29.41
CA LYS A 759 20.38 4.14 -30.75
C LYS A 759 21.41 5.05 -31.39
N LEU A 760 22.46 4.44 -31.93
CA LEU A 760 23.55 5.10 -32.63
C LEU A 760 23.69 4.44 -34.00
N TYR A 761 23.74 5.28 -35.03
CA TYR A 761 23.84 4.87 -36.43
C TYR A 761 25.20 5.31 -36.96
N TYR A 762 25.82 4.49 -37.80
CA TYR A 762 27.15 4.72 -38.32
C TYR A 762 27.14 4.48 -39.83
N ASP A 763 27.47 5.52 -40.59
CA ASP A 763 27.62 5.46 -42.04
C ASP A 763 28.98 4.85 -42.38
N ARG A 764 29.09 4.23 -43.56
CA ARG A 764 30.36 3.73 -44.09
C ARG A 764 31.14 4.85 -44.77
N GLU A 765 32.45 4.85 -44.61
CA GLU A 765 33.32 5.70 -45.42
C GLU A 765 33.16 5.33 -46.91
N THR A 766 32.98 6.35 -47.75
CA THR A 766 32.92 6.18 -49.21
C THR A 766 34.28 6.48 -49.83
N PHE A 767 34.74 5.57 -50.68
CA PHE A 767 36.03 5.67 -51.35
C PHE A 767 35.83 5.80 -52.87
N THR A 768 36.78 6.44 -53.55
CA THR A 768 36.72 6.64 -55.01
C THR A 768 37.29 5.44 -55.77
N VAL A 769 36.66 5.13 -56.91
CA VAL A 769 37.16 4.22 -57.93
C VAL A 769 37.39 5.01 -59.21
N ASP A 770 38.66 5.17 -59.57
CA ASP A 770 39.08 5.83 -60.81
C ASP A 770 39.39 4.78 -61.88
N TYR A 771 38.62 4.77 -62.95
CA TYR A 771 38.83 3.86 -64.09
C TYR A 771 39.76 4.51 -65.11
N LEU A 772 40.88 3.86 -65.46
CA LEU A 772 41.85 4.37 -66.44
C LEU A 772 42.01 3.43 -67.64
N VAL A 773 41.90 4.00 -68.85
CA VAL A 773 42.17 3.33 -70.12
C VAL A 773 43.37 3.98 -70.79
N ASP A 774 44.41 3.18 -71.05
CA ASP A 774 45.69 3.60 -71.63
C ASP A 774 46.39 4.78 -70.91
N GLY A 775 46.00 5.04 -69.65
CA GLY A 775 46.52 6.12 -68.80
C GLY A 775 45.57 7.32 -68.63
N GLU A 776 44.50 7.40 -69.41
CA GLU A 776 43.50 8.48 -69.37
C GLU A 776 42.20 8.03 -68.67
N PRO A 777 41.42 8.94 -68.07
CA PRO A 777 40.14 8.60 -67.41
C PRO A 777 39.10 7.99 -68.36
N TYR A 778 38.44 6.92 -67.91
CA TYR A 778 37.40 6.21 -68.66
C TYR A 778 36.07 6.23 -67.92
N GLY A 779 35.16 7.11 -68.36
CA GLY A 779 33.89 7.37 -67.68
C GLY A 779 34.04 8.38 -66.54
N GLU A 780 33.05 8.41 -65.64
CA GLU A 780 33.07 9.25 -64.44
C GLU A 780 33.64 8.46 -63.24
N GLN A 781 34.31 9.15 -62.32
CA GLN A 781 34.81 8.58 -61.07
C GLN A 781 33.62 8.05 -60.24
N ALA A 782 33.67 6.78 -59.84
CA ALA A 782 32.61 6.17 -59.03
C ALA A 782 32.94 6.25 -57.53
N LEU A 783 31.89 6.22 -56.70
CA LEU A 783 31.98 6.22 -55.24
C LEU A 783 31.29 4.98 -54.69
N TYR A 784 31.96 4.26 -53.80
CA TYR A 784 31.44 3.05 -53.16
C TYR A 784 31.66 3.10 -51.65
N LYS A 785 30.65 2.68 -50.87
CA LYS A 785 30.74 2.49 -49.42
C LYS A 785 31.75 1.38 -49.11
N TYR A 786 32.48 1.47 -48.00
CA TYR A 786 33.38 0.39 -47.56
C TYR A 786 32.68 -0.98 -47.54
N GLY A 787 33.26 -1.96 -48.22
CA GLY A 787 32.70 -3.31 -48.33
C GLY A 787 31.53 -3.47 -49.32
N ALA A 788 31.13 -2.43 -50.06
CA ALA A 788 30.12 -2.54 -51.13
C ALA A 788 30.64 -3.26 -52.36
N THR A 789 29.75 -3.92 -53.12
CA THR A 789 30.08 -4.56 -54.39
C THR A 789 30.35 -3.52 -55.47
N ILE A 790 31.55 -3.54 -56.07
CA ILE A 790 31.89 -2.60 -57.16
C ILE A 790 31.15 -3.00 -58.44
N VAL A 791 30.38 -2.06 -59.01
CA VAL A 791 29.77 -2.19 -60.33
C VAL A 791 30.70 -1.55 -61.37
N TYR A 792 31.21 -2.37 -62.27
CA TYR A 792 32.15 -1.94 -63.31
C TYR A 792 31.40 -1.21 -64.44
N PRO A 793 32.02 -0.18 -65.05
CA PRO A 793 31.49 0.45 -66.25
C PRO A 793 31.50 -0.53 -67.43
N ALA A 794 30.80 -0.19 -68.51
CA ALA A 794 30.83 -0.95 -69.75
C ALA A 794 32.27 -1.16 -70.22
N ASN A 795 32.59 -2.35 -70.74
CA ASN A 795 33.95 -2.69 -71.14
C ASN A 795 34.43 -1.73 -72.26
N PRO A 796 35.62 -1.11 -72.11
CA PRO A 796 36.16 -0.24 -73.14
C PRO A 796 36.49 -1.00 -74.44
N GLU A 797 36.27 -0.35 -75.58
CA GLU A 797 36.62 -0.87 -76.90
C GLU A 797 37.91 -0.20 -77.42
N LYS A 798 38.78 -0.99 -78.06
CA LYS A 798 40.05 -0.52 -78.63
C LYS A 798 40.38 -1.30 -79.90
N GLU A 799 40.65 -0.61 -81.01
CA GLU A 799 40.75 -1.27 -82.31
C GLU A 799 41.93 -2.28 -82.36
N GLY A 800 41.61 -3.56 -82.57
CA GLY A 800 42.61 -4.64 -82.60
C GLY A 800 43.04 -5.17 -81.23
N TYR A 801 42.30 -4.86 -80.16
CA TYR A 801 42.52 -5.40 -78.81
C TYR A 801 41.19 -5.88 -78.21
N ASN A 802 41.26 -6.94 -77.40
CA ASN A 802 40.15 -7.41 -76.58
C ASN A 802 40.33 -6.91 -75.15
N PHE A 803 39.25 -6.47 -74.51
CA PHE A 803 39.23 -6.19 -73.07
C PHE A 803 39.34 -7.51 -72.28
N ASP A 804 40.32 -7.62 -71.39
CA ASP A 804 40.49 -8.80 -70.53
C ASP A 804 39.82 -8.60 -69.16
N ALA A 805 40.18 -7.54 -68.43
CA ALA A 805 39.74 -7.27 -67.05
C ALA A 805 40.04 -5.83 -66.59
N TRP A 806 39.43 -5.44 -65.46
CA TRP A 806 39.85 -4.30 -64.65
C TRP A 806 40.88 -4.75 -63.59
N LEU A 807 41.98 -4.00 -63.47
CA LEU A 807 43.13 -4.33 -62.62
C LEU A 807 43.31 -3.32 -61.48
N LEU A 808 43.42 -3.80 -60.24
CA LEU A 808 43.91 -3.04 -59.10
C LEU A 808 45.37 -3.40 -58.82
N ASP A 809 46.25 -2.39 -58.70
CA ASP A 809 47.67 -2.54 -58.37
C ASP A 809 48.45 -3.49 -59.32
N GLY A 810 47.89 -3.78 -60.51
CA GLY A 810 48.44 -4.67 -61.54
C GLY A 810 47.85 -6.08 -61.58
N GLU A 811 47.04 -6.47 -60.60
CA GLU A 811 46.30 -7.74 -60.56
C GLU A 811 44.80 -7.53 -60.76
N SER A 812 44.05 -8.58 -61.04
CA SER A 812 42.59 -8.49 -61.22
C SER A 812 41.88 -7.92 -60.00
N PHE A 813 40.84 -7.11 -60.22
CA PHE A 813 39.91 -6.77 -59.16
C PHE A 813 38.49 -7.26 -59.46
N THR A 814 38.01 -8.21 -58.65
CA THR A 814 36.62 -8.71 -58.63
C THR A 814 36.19 -8.89 -57.16
N GLY A 815 36.03 -7.78 -56.44
CA GLY A 815 35.80 -7.77 -55.01
C GLY A 815 34.99 -6.57 -54.52
N THR A 816 34.81 -6.48 -53.21
CA THR A 816 34.14 -5.36 -52.56
C THR A 816 35.09 -4.21 -52.26
N MET A 817 34.56 -2.99 -52.11
CA MET A 817 35.36 -1.78 -51.97
C MET A 817 36.26 -1.82 -50.72
N PRO A 818 37.60 -1.72 -50.87
CA PRO A 818 38.50 -1.69 -49.72
C PRO A 818 38.45 -0.35 -48.99
N GLY A 819 39.05 -0.30 -47.80
CA GLY A 819 39.21 0.93 -46.99
C GLY A 819 40.27 1.91 -47.52
N ARG A 820 40.27 2.15 -48.84
CA ARG A 820 41.08 3.17 -49.54
C ARG A 820 40.49 3.49 -50.91
N ASN A 821 40.75 4.69 -51.42
CA ASN A 821 40.54 4.99 -52.84
C ASN A 821 41.40 4.05 -53.70
N ILE A 822 40.87 3.62 -54.83
CA ILE A 822 41.55 2.71 -55.76
C ILE A 822 41.50 3.20 -57.20
N ILE A 823 42.52 2.83 -57.97
CA ILE A 823 42.59 3.08 -59.40
C ILE A 823 42.50 1.73 -60.11
N LEU A 824 41.52 1.57 -61.00
CA LEU A 824 41.32 0.38 -61.81
C LEU A 824 41.80 0.64 -63.24
N THR A 825 42.88 -0.02 -63.64
CA THR A 825 43.44 0.09 -65.00
C THR A 825 42.95 -1.05 -65.89
N VAL A 826 42.88 -0.82 -67.20
CA VAL A 826 42.46 -1.85 -68.17
C VAL A 826 43.57 -2.86 -68.51
N ALA A 827 43.24 -4.14 -68.54
CA ALA A 827 44.02 -5.18 -69.21
C ALA A 827 43.54 -5.38 -70.66
N TRP A 828 44.50 -5.42 -71.60
CA TRP A 828 44.26 -5.63 -73.02
C TRP A 828 45.03 -6.84 -73.56
N SER A 829 44.34 -7.74 -74.26
CA SER A 829 44.95 -8.78 -75.11
C SER A 829 44.86 -8.38 -76.58
N ALA A 830 45.82 -8.82 -77.40
CA ALA A 830 45.82 -8.49 -78.84
C ALA A 830 44.73 -9.28 -79.57
N GLY A 831 43.83 -8.57 -80.24
CA GLY A 831 42.74 -9.18 -81.03
C GLY A 831 43.23 -9.71 -82.37
N GLU A 832 42.65 -10.82 -82.84
CA GLU A 832 43.04 -11.44 -84.10
C GLU A 832 42.67 -10.57 -85.32
N LYS A 833 43.66 -9.96 -85.97
CA LYS A 833 43.50 -9.45 -87.35
C LYS A 833 43.79 -10.57 -88.34
N SER A 834 42.74 -11.16 -88.89
CA SER A 834 42.81 -12.17 -89.94
C SER A 834 43.24 -11.55 -91.29
N TYR A 835 44.43 -11.90 -91.77
CA TYR A 835 44.95 -11.44 -93.07
C TYR A 835 44.70 -12.48 -94.17
N THR A 836 44.11 -12.07 -95.30
CA THR A 836 43.97 -12.94 -96.48
C THR A 836 45.30 -13.08 -97.22
N ILE A 837 46.03 -14.16 -96.96
CA ILE A 837 47.22 -14.54 -97.73
C ILE A 837 46.76 -15.20 -99.04
N ARG A 838 47.13 -14.61 -100.19
CA ARG A 838 46.99 -15.27 -101.50
C ARG A 838 48.30 -15.93 -101.89
N TYR A 839 48.24 -17.18 -102.36
CA TYR A 839 49.35 -17.88 -102.97
C TYR A 839 49.20 -17.85 -104.49
N PHE A 840 50.27 -17.52 -105.21
CA PHE A 840 50.34 -17.62 -106.66
C PHE A 840 51.29 -18.75 -107.04
N GLN A 841 50.86 -19.64 -107.93
CA GLN A 841 51.68 -20.75 -108.43
C GLN A 841 52.13 -20.43 -109.87
N GLU A 842 53.39 -20.01 -110.01
CA GLU A 842 53.96 -19.71 -111.34
C GLU A 842 54.16 -20.99 -112.17
N ARG A 843 53.81 -20.91 -113.46
CA ARG A 843 54.10 -21.94 -114.46
C ARG A 843 54.74 -21.31 -115.68
N LEU A 844 55.78 -21.96 -116.19
CA LEU A 844 56.51 -21.56 -117.40
C LEU A 844 56.16 -22.53 -118.53
N GLU A 845 55.61 -22.01 -119.62
CA GLU A 845 55.40 -22.76 -120.86
C GLU A 845 56.19 -22.13 -122.02
N TYR A 846 56.54 -22.94 -123.02
CA TYR A 846 57.49 -22.61 -124.08
C TYR A 846 56.77 -22.48 -125.42
N THR A 847 56.78 -21.28 -126.01
CA THR A 847 56.03 -20.99 -127.24
C THR A 847 56.94 -20.91 -128.46
N ASN A 848 56.74 -21.86 -129.40
CA ASN A 848 57.60 -22.03 -130.58
C ASN A 848 57.58 -20.86 -131.57
N GLU A 849 56.62 -19.92 -131.48
CA GLU A 849 56.50 -18.81 -132.42
C GLU A 849 57.43 -17.62 -132.11
N ASN A 850 57.92 -17.49 -130.87
CA ASN A 850 58.87 -16.43 -130.47
C ASN A 850 60.11 -16.96 -129.72
N ASN A 851 60.26 -18.29 -129.62
CA ASN A 851 61.46 -18.98 -129.10
C ASN A 851 61.86 -18.54 -127.67
N ARG A 852 60.86 -18.16 -126.85
CA ARG A 852 61.00 -17.64 -125.49
C ARG A 852 60.04 -18.37 -124.54
N TRP A 853 60.34 -18.31 -123.25
CA TRP A 853 59.38 -18.64 -122.20
C TRP A 853 58.52 -17.40 -121.92
N GLU A 854 57.24 -17.60 -121.64
CA GLU A 854 56.34 -16.57 -121.12
C GLU A 854 55.65 -17.07 -119.85
N LEU A 855 55.41 -16.14 -118.92
CA LEU A 855 54.86 -16.42 -117.60
C LEU A 855 53.35 -16.21 -117.65
N ILE A 856 52.56 -17.23 -117.30
CA ILE A 856 51.11 -17.15 -117.24
C ILE A 856 50.67 -17.39 -115.80
N THR A 857 49.94 -16.42 -115.25
CA THR A 857 49.29 -16.49 -113.94
C THR A 857 47.80 -16.76 -114.14
N ASP A 858 47.31 -17.90 -113.64
CA ASP A 858 45.88 -18.25 -113.62
C ASP A 858 45.37 -18.17 -112.17
N ASP A 859 44.30 -17.41 -111.92
CA ASP A 859 43.88 -17.00 -110.57
C ASP A 859 42.85 -17.99 -109.98
N SER A 860 43.32 -19.15 -109.50
CA SER A 860 42.47 -20.19 -108.92
C SER A 860 42.41 -20.12 -107.39
N THR A 861 41.28 -19.62 -106.85
CA THR A 861 41.07 -19.49 -105.40
C THR A 861 40.53 -20.77 -104.75
N VAL A 862 41.13 -21.15 -103.61
CA VAL A 862 40.54 -21.95 -102.53
C VAL A 862 40.86 -21.24 -101.22
#